data_AF-A0A3P3YC52-F1
#
_entry.id   AF-A0A3P3YC52-F1
#
_cell.length_a   1.000
_cell.length_b   1.000
_cell.length_c   1.000
_cell.angle_alpha   90.00
_cell.angle_beta   90.00
_cell.angle_gamma   90.00
#
_symmetry.space_group_name_H-M   'P 1'
#
loop_
_entity.id
_entity.type
_entity.pdbx_description
1 polymer ?
#
loop_
_entity_poly.entity_id
_entity_poly.type
_entity_poly.pdbx_seq_one_letter_code
_entity_poly.pdbx_strand_id
1 'polypeptide(L)'
;MLSSAGIAAMVFGVVHYRRMHEKYMHDVPESAQSLRRWFEYLQPRLGPQHLALIVESVSATTLGVVAFAIGGFFSTPNLPAPAMLFFTTLMSGFGYVSTIMSSIVWSRQLHRALPTSSATSRVASTLRGDYPWATALLCLIPLAIDTFMSVLYAAYFETSLTDTLNSLMFAGLQIMVSGHLIFSVRAYYKEARLVTFAAANDRPVDSALQGVLRRLSRCALGLSVSMLIYVAGLVVMATSPAFFYSPTGWTLTWSCVVMGRALDSIFRVLMFMPRLIWQSGMPTKLQLISNKILSRMKKHPMRRGVWEWVLVLGTCIRSIGAWASITFPNEAAGPLAGASVYSPALTQYIGPQPEDQIDPVFAVLLAYQGSICDADGISADIVRDKAVIVGPIFETACSQEQTYLAFQSKGAAAILSWSYTPGNNAYSHDGSRGARTRSLKMLSLEFAYTESVYNAMVTTTNLTVALFPDPNVWVPALTSAPYQIFLRWLPACMLSFAGLAATVFATMHYQRMLMKYKSDVPENLQTLSRWVQYVQAHFGPQHLALIVESLSATTLGVVAFGIGGFFSTPNLPLSAVLFFITLLSGFGFVSTIMSSIVWSRQLHRALPGAASSSRLTSILRGDHRWATAVLCVIPLVIDTFTSVLYAAYFETSLTDTLNSCIFASLQIMVSGHLIVSVRAYYREARWVTLAAATDRPKDQALQAVLLRLSRCALGLSISMLSYVAGLVGIAVFPEFFYSPTGWTLIWSCIVMGRSLDSVFRVLMFMPRLTWHTGSHVRSTKSDGKPWGTTRDAKASETV
;
A
#
# COMPACT_ATOMS: atom_id res chain seq x y z
N MET A 1 5.78 16.22 -6.92
CA MET A 1 4.61 17.12 -7.11
C MET A 1 3.31 16.34 -7.24
N LEU A 2 3.19 15.39 -8.16
CA LEU A 2 1.98 14.56 -8.35
C LEU A 2 1.52 13.84 -7.08
N SER A 3 2.42 13.14 -6.38
CA SER A 3 2.07 12.44 -5.12
C SER A 3 1.52 13.40 -4.06
N SER A 4 2.10 14.60 -3.96
CA SER A 4 1.64 15.65 -3.04
C SER A 4 0.24 16.15 -3.40
N ALA A 5 -0.05 16.29 -4.71
CA ALA A 5 -1.38 16.68 -5.18
C ALA A 5 -2.41 15.57 -4.91
N GLY A 6 -2.08 14.30 -5.14
CA GLY A 6 -2.95 13.16 -4.84
C GLY A 6 -3.29 13.06 -3.35
N ILE A 7 -2.28 13.23 -2.48
CA ILE A 7 -2.48 13.30 -1.03
C ILE A 7 -3.39 14.48 -0.66
N ALA A 8 -3.14 15.67 -1.21
CA ALA A 8 -3.96 16.84 -0.93
C ALA A 8 -5.41 16.69 -1.46
N ALA A 9 -5.61 16.02 -2.59
CA ALA A 9 -6.93 15.70 -3.14
C ALA A 9 -7.71 14.76 -2.21
N MET A 10 -7.05 13.71 -1.71
CA MET A 10 -7.64 12.77 -0.75
C MET A 10 -8.08 13.52 0.52
N VAL A 11 -7.20 14.38 1.02
CA VAL A 11 -7.44 15.17 2.22
C VAL A 11 -8.64 16.11 1.96
N PHE A 12 -8.65 16.89 0.88
CA PHE A 12 -9.80 17.76 0.53
C PHE A 12 -11.10 16.98 0.35
N GLY A 13 -11.08 15.79 -0.27
CA GLY A 13 -12.26 14.94 -0.47
C GLY A 13 -12.92 14.53 0.84
N VAL A 14 -12.13 14.06 1.80
CA VAL A 14 -12.60 13.72 3.16
C VAL A 14 -13.30 14.91 3.83
N VAL A 15 -12.83 16.12 3.53
CA VAL A 15 -13.34 17.34 4.16
C VAL A 15 -14.56 17.92 3.47
N HIS A 16 -14.80 17.63 2.21
CA HIS A 16 -16.13 17.86 1.66
C HIS A 16 -17.13 16.83 2.23
N TYR A 17 -16.70 15.60 2.46
CA TYR A 17 -17.55 14.49 2.90
C TYR A 17 -18.17 14.67 4.29
N ARG A 18 -17.43 15.00 5.38
CA ARG A 18 -18.14 15.32 6.65
C ARG A 18 -18.90 16.63 6.56
N ARG A 19 -18.69 17.52 5.59
CA ARG A 19 -19.46 18.79 5.56
C ARG A 19 -20.88 18.48 5.15
N MET A 20 -21.01 17.62 4.15
CA MET A 20 -22.27 17.01 3.77
C MET A 20 -22.88 16.24 4.94
N HIS A 21 -22.05 15.55 5.74
CA HIS A 21 -22.55 14.82 6.89
C HIS A 21 -22.94 15.71 8.08
N GLU A 22 -22.22 16.80 8.30
CA GLU A 22 -22.55 17.78 9.32
C GLU A 22 -23.87 18.45 9.05
N LYS A 23 -24.13 18.68 7.76
CA LYS A 23 -25.40 19.17 7.25
C LYS A 23 -26.52 18.12 7.35
N TYR A 24 -26.25 16.84 7.05
CA TYR A 24 -27.22 15.76 7.27
C TYR A 24 -27.66 15.63 8.72
N MET A 25 -26.70 15.66 9.65
CA MET A 25 -26.99 15.56 11.08
C MET A 25 -27.71 16.79 11.63
N HIS A 26 -27.74 17.89 10.88
CA HIS A 26 -28.50 19.09 11.21
C HIS A 26 -29.89 19.09 10.55
N ASP A 27 -29.97 18.70 9.28
CA ASP A 27 -31.19 18.78 8.47
C ASP A 27 -32.16 17.61 8.71
N VAL A 28 -31.67 16.45 9.20
CA VAL A 28 -32.48 15.25 9.39
C VAL A 28 -32.65 14.97 10.89
N PRO A 29 -33.88 14.84 11.42
CA PRO A 29 -34.12 14.57 12.85
C PRO A 29 -33.50 13.25 13.31
N GLU A 30 -32.95 13.17 14.53
CA GLU A 30 -32.19 12.01 15.02
C GLU A 30 -32.94 10.66 14.96
N SER A 31 -34.26 10.67 15.15
CA SER A 31 -35.13 9.49 15.05
C SER A 31 -35.25 8.93 13.63
N ALA A 32 -35.02 9.78 12.63
CA ALA A 32 -35.25 9.53 11.22
C ALA A 32 -33.94 9.22 10.45
N GLN A 33 -32.84 9.04 11.16
CA GLN A 33 -31.51 9.27 10.65
C GLN A 33 -30.85 7.85 10.60
N SER A 34 -30.47 7.37 9.42
CA SER A 34 -30.11 5.97 9.12
C SER A 34 -29.07 5.89 8.00
N LEU A 35 -28.40 4.75 7.84
CA LEU A 35 -27.36 4.57 6.81
C LEU A 35 -27.94 4.66 5.39
N ARG A 36 -29.15 4.11 5.19
CA ARG A 36 -29.92 4.25 3.95
C ARG A 36 -30.27 5.71 3.65
N ARG A 37 -30.83 6.44 4.63
CA ARG A 37 -31.17 7.86 4.46
C ARG A 37 -29.94 8.76 4.34
N TRP A 38 -28.80 8.35 4.89
CA TRP A 38 -27.53 9.01 4.65
C TRP A 38 -27.11 8.88 3.19
N PHE A 39 -27.19 7.68 2.59
CA PHE A 39 -26.94 7.51 1.16
C PHE A 39 -27.94 8.26 0.28
N GLU A 40 -29.24 8.22 0.61
CA GLU A 40 -30.28 9.01 -0.09
C GLU A 40 -30.05 10.52 0.06
N TYR A 41 -29.50 10.99 1.19
CA TYR A 41 -29.12 12.40 1.40
C TYR A 41 -27.83 12.78 0.67
N LEU A 42 -26.88 11.84 0.57
CA LEU A 42 -25.57 12.02 -0.04
C LEU A 42 -25.65 12.01 -1.57
N GLN A 43 -26.44 11.11 -2.16
CA GLN A 43 -26.58 10.91 -3.60
C GLN A 43 -26.87 12.20 -4.38
N PRO A 44 -27.83 13.08 -3.99
CA PRO A 44 -28.06 14.34 -4.69
C PRO A 44 -27.02 15.44 -4.39
N ARG A 45 -26.15 15.24 -3.39
CA ARG A 45 -25.16 16.23 -2.93
C ARG A 45 -23.73 15.94 -3.39
N LEU A 46 -23.46 14.72 -3.86
CA LEU A 46 -22.23 14.36 -4.55
C LEU A 46 -22.17 15.04 -5.93
N GLY A 47 -21.71 16.29 -5.91
CA GLY A 47 -21.44 17.05 -7.13
C GLY A 47 -20.09 16.72 -7.79
N PRO A 48 -19.87 17.24 -9.01
CA PRO A 48 -18.65 17.05 -9.80
C PRO A 48 -17.34 17.29 -9.04
N GLN A 49 -17.31 18.24 -8.10
CA GLN A 49 -16.13 18.53 -7.27
C GLN A 49 -15.64 17.32 -6.44
N HIS A 50 -16.55 16.44 -5.99
CA HIS A 50 -16.18 15.28 -5.18
C HIS A 50 -15.61 14.17 -6.06
N LEU A 51 -16.20 13.98 -7.23
CA LEU A 51 -15.72 13.03 -8.21
C LEU A 51 -14.32 13.42 -8.71
N ALA A 52 -14.08 14.71 -8.97
CA ALA A 52 -12.76 15.23 -9.32
C ALA A 52 -11.70 14.90 -8.25
N LEU A 53 -12.00 15.15 -6.97
CA LEU A 53 -11.07 14.87 -5.87
C LEU A 53 -10.77 13.38 -5.67
N ILE A 54 -11.78 12.52 -5.84
CA ILE A 54 -11.60 11.06 -5.76
C ILE A 54 -10.69 10.58 -6.89
N VAL A 55 -11.03 10.95 -8.13
CA VAL A 55 -10.25 10.58 -9.31
C VAL A 55 -8.82 11.12 -9.22
N GLU A 56 -8.62 12.34 -8.71
CA GLU A 56 -7.29 12.92 -8.54
C GLU A 56 -6.48 12.22 -7.44
N SER A 57 -7.13 11.82 -6.34
CA SER A 57 -6.45 11.11 -5.24
C SER A 57 -5.86 9.78 -5.69
N VAL A 58 -6.58 9.05 -6.53
CA VAL A 58 -6.11 7.78 -7.10
C VAL A 58 -5.11 8.06 -8.21
N SER A 59 -5.45 8.93 -9.17
CA SER A 59 -4.61 9.12 -10.35
C SER A 59 -3.26 9.78 -10.05
N ALA A 60 -3.22 10.88 -9.29
CA ALA A 60 -1.97 11.59 -9.01
C ALA A 60 -1.06 10.83 -8.03
N THR A 61 -1.63 10.05 -7.10
CA THR A 61 -0.85 9.23 -6.16
C THR A 61 -0.26 8.02 -6.86
N THR A 62 -1.06 7.28 -7.65
CA THR A 62 -0.57 6.11 -8.37
C THR A 62 0.48 6.50 -9.41
N LEU A 63 0.25 7.57 -10.20
CA LEU A 63 1.24 8.04 -11.17
C LEU A 63 2.52 8.53 -10.48
N GLY A 64 2.40 9.35 -9.43
CA GLY A 64 3.54 9.92 -8.71
C GLY A 64 4.39 8.90 -7.95
N VAL A 65 3.78 7.84 -7.42
CA VAL A 65 4.47 6.80 -6.64
C VAL A 65 4.93 5.65 -7.53
N VAL A 66 4.05 5.09 -8.36
CA VAL A 66 4.35 3.90 -9.17
C VAL A 66 5.24 4.26 -10.35
N ALA A 67 4.82 5.21 -11.20
CA ALA A 67 5.56 5.50 -12.43
C ALA A 67 6.84 6.33 -12.18
N PHE A 68 6.78 7.33 -11.30
CA PHE A 68 7.91 8.26 -11.11
C PHE A 68 8.86 7.87 -9.97
N ALA A 69 8.34 7.49 -8.80
CA ALA A 69 9.20 7.21 -7.64
C ALA A 69 9.80 5.80 -7.68
N ILE A 70 9.02 4.80 -8.08
CA ILE A 70 9.48 3.40 -8.15
C ILE A 70 10.13 3.11 -9.51
N GLY A 71 9.42 3.38 -10.61
CA GLY A 71 9.89 3.10 -11.97
C GLY A 71 10.84 4.13 -12.59
N GLY A 72 11.17 5.22 -11.87
CA GLY A 72 12.10 6.24 -12.34
C GLY A 72 11.71 6.90 -13.66
N PHE A 73 10.46 6.75 -14.12
CA PHE A 73 10.05 7.16 -15.46
C PHE A 73 10.98 6.65 -16.58
N PHE A 74 11.14 5.31 -16.66
CA PHE A 74 12.05 4.61 -17.56
C PHE A 74 13.55 4.81 -17.24
N SER A 75 13.90 5.57 -16.20
CA SER A 75 15.28 5.75 -15.75
C SER A 75 15.74 4.67 -14.77
N THR A 76 14.85 3.80 -14.27
CA THR A 76 15.20 2.68 -13.40
C THR A 76 14.59 1.38 -13.91
N PRO A 77 15.30 0.24 -13.78
CA PRO A 77 14.81 -1.07 -14.21
C PRO A 77 13.78 -1.69 -13.24
N ASN A 78 13.29 -0.92 -12.27
CA ASN A 78 12.50 -1.43 -11.14
C ASN A 78 11.07 -1.85 -11.52
N LEU A 79 10.58 -1.44 -12.70
CA LEU A 79 9.28 -1.83 -13.22
C LEU A 79 9.44 -2.35 -14.66
N PRO A 80 8.77 -3.45 -15.02
CA PRO A 80 8.81 -3.95 -16.38
C PRO A 80 8.16 -2.92 -17.32
N ALA A 81 8.73 -2.76 -18.51
CA ALA A 81 8.28 -1.78 -19.51
C ALA A 81 6.76 -1.81 -19.78
N PRO A 82 6.06 -2.95 -19.82
CA PRO A 82 4.60 -3.03 -19.98
C PRO A 82 3.84 -2.33 -18.86
N ALA A 83 4.28 -2.51 -17.61
CA ALA A 83 3.64 -1.88 -16.46
C ALA A 83 3.90 -0.36 -16.49
N MET A 84 5.10 0.06 -16.87
CA MET A 84 5.42 1.47 -17.07
C MET A 84 4.57 2.08 -18.18
N LEU A 85 4.52 1.45 -19.36
CA LEU A 85 3.75 1.87 -20.51
C LEU A 85 2.24 1.92 -20.21
N PHE A 86 1.71 0.93 -19.50
CA PHE A 86 0.32 0.91 -19.03
C PHE A 86 -0.02 2.13 -18.16
N PHE A 87 0.82 2.44 -17.17
CA PHE A 87 0.56 3.56 -16.26
C PHE A 87 0.91 4.93 -16.86
N THR A 88 1.75 5.00 -17.90
CA THR A 88 2.09 6.28 -18.55
C THR A 88 0.91 6.88 -19.31
N THR A 89 0.08 6.06 -19.94
CA THR A 89 -1.11 6.52 -20.66
C THR A 89 -2.34 6.58 -19.77
N LEU A 90 -2.71 5.49 -19.06
CA LEU A 90 -3.97 5.31 -18.31
C LEU A 90 -4.35 6.48 -17.39
N MET A 91 -3.35 7.22 -16.92
CA MET A 91 -3.50 8.28 -15.94
C MET A 91 -3.81 9.65 -16.58
N SER A 92 -3.78 9.72 -17.92
CA SER A 92 -4.12 10.86 -18.77
C SER A 92 -5.63 11.03 -18.92
N GLY A 93 -6.34 9.93 -19.14
CA GLY A 93 -7.80 9.84 -19.22
C GLY A 93 -8.47 10.12 -17.88
N PHE A 94 -7.99 9.50 -16.80
CA PHE A 94 -8.45 9.84 -15.44
C PHE A 94 -8.15 11.30 -15.09
N GLY A 95 -7.00 11.82 -15.53
CA GLY A 95 -6.68 13.23 -15.44
C GLY A 95 -7.69 14.10 -16.17
N TYR A 96 -7.99 13.79 -17.42
CA TYR A 96 -8.91 14.57 -18.23
C TYR A 96 -10.33 14.61 -17.63
N VAL A 97 -10.84 13.48 -17.12
CA VAL A 97 -12.14 13.41 -16.43
C VAL A 97 -12.18 14.35 -15.23
N SER A 98 -11.14 14.35 -14.41
CA SER A 98 -11.03 15.25 -13.25
C SER A 98 -10.98 16.73 -13.67
N THR A 99 -10.40 17.05 -14.83
CA THR A 99 -10.38 18.43 -15.37
C THR A 99 -11.74 18.87 -15.93
N ILE A 100 -12.49 17.98 -16.59
CA ILE A 100 -13.88 18.27 -17.00
C ILE A 100 -14.75 18.55 -15.76
N MET A 101 -14.66 17.71 -14.74
CA MET A 101 -15.41 17.91 -13.50
C MET A 101 -15.07 19.25 -12.83
N SER A 102 -13.81 19.69 -12.93
CA SER A 102 -13.36 21.01 -12.46
C SER A 102 -13.90 22.16 -13.29
N SER A 103 -13.93 22.01 -14.61
CA SER A 103 -14.52 22.98 -15.54
C SER A 103 -16.02 23.17 -15.32
N ILE A 104 -16.76 22.09 -15.03
CA ILE A 104 -18.19 22.11 -14.69
C ILE A 104 -18.46 22.93 -13.45
N VAL A 105 -17.65 22.75 -12.41
CA VAL A 105 -17.82 23.50 -11.17
C VAL A 105 -17.58 24.98 -11.41
N TRP A 106 -16.52 25.36 -12.11
CA TRP A 106 -16.26 26.75 -12.47
C TRP A 106 -17.40 27.35 -13.30
N SER A 107 -17.79 26.68 -14.38
CA SER A 107 -18.79 27.16 -15.32
C SER A 107 -20.17 27.36 -14.67
N ARG A 108 -20.56 26.46 -13.76
CA ARG A 108 -21.81 26.58 -12.97
C ARG A 108 -21.76 27.77 -12.01
N GLN A 109 -20.63 27.99 -11.33
CA GLN A 109 -20.49 29.10 -10.38
C GLN A 109 -20.43 30.45 -11.10
N LEU A 110 -19.75 30.51 -12.25
CA LEU A 110 -19.71 31.69 -13.10
C LEU A 110 -21.10 32.04 -13.64
N HIS A 111 -21.86 31.05 -14.14
CA HIS A 111 -23.21 31.28 -14.65
C HIS A 111 -24.19 31.76 -13.57
N ARG A 112 -24.09 31.24 -12.35
CA ARG A 112 -24.90 31.71 -11.21
C ARG A 112 -24.60 33.16 -10.83
N ALA A 113 -23.34 33.57 -10.95
CA ALA A 113 -22.92 34.94 -10.62
C ALA A 113 -23.17 35.92 -11.76
N LEU A 114 -23.06 35.47 -13.01
CA LEU A 114 -23.18 36.26 -14.23
C LEU A 114 -23.98 35.46 -15.30
N PRO A 115 -25.32 35.44 -15.19
CA PRO A 115 -26.17 34.65 -16.08
C PRO A 115 -26.12 35.13 -17.54
N THR A 116 -25.95 36.44 -17.73
CA THR A 116 -25.99 37.14 -19.03
C THR A 116 -24.69 37.02 -19.83
N SER A 117 -23.52 36.84 -19.18
CA SER A 117 -22.22 36.82 -19.86
C SER A 117 -21.71 35.43 -20.23
N SER A 118 -22.32 34.37 -19.68
CA SER A 118 -21.79 33.00 -19.73
C SER A 118 -22.51 32.08 -20.72
N ALA A 119 -23.51 32.57 -21.46
CA ALA A 119 -24.54 31.76 -22.12
C ALA A 119 -24.46 31.65 -23.67
N THR A 120 -23.30 31.78 -24.32
CA THR A 120 -23.29 31.94 -25.78
C THR A 120 -22.80 30.76 -26.63
N SER A 121 -22.21 29.69 -26.08
CA SER A 121 -21.76 28.54 -26.90
C SER A 121 -22.24 27.17 -26.40
N ARG A 122 -22.52 26.23 -27.34
CA ARG A 122 -22.91 24.84 -27.02
C ARG A 122 -21.85 24.11 -26.19
N VAL A 123 -20.57 24.40 -26.44
CA VAL A 123 -19.45 23.86 -25.65
C VAL A 123 -19.51 24.35 -24.20
N ALA A 124 -19.84 25.63 -23.99
CA ALA A 124 -19.98 26.20 -22.65
C ALA A 124 -21.17 25.61 -21.88
N SER A 125 -22.31 25.33 -22.53
CA SER A 125 -23.45 24.63 -21.90
C SER A 125 -23.13 23.17 -21.56
N THR A 126 -22.41 22.46 -22.44
CA THR A 126 -21.98 21.08 -22.17
C THR A 126 -20.96 21.02 -21.05
N LEU A 127 -19.96 21.92 -21.04
CA LEU A 127 -18.98 22.03 -19.96
C LEU A 127 -19.55 22.67 -18.68
N ARG A 128 -20.79 23.18 -18.70
CA ARG A 128 -21.56 23.53 -17.49
C ARG A 128 -22.35 22.32 -16.96
N GLY A 129 -22.43 21.24 -17.73
CA GLY A 129 -23.20 20.05 -17.38
C GLY A 129 -24.70 20.27 -17.52
N ASP A 130 -25.14 21.11 -18.46
CA ASP A 130 -26.56 21.32 -18.80
C ASP A 130 -27.11 20.13 -19.59
N TYR A 131 -26.23 19.36 -20.24
CA TYR A 131 -26.53 18.11 -20.96
C TYR A 131 -25.80 16.93 -20.28
N PRO A 132 -26.46 16.18 -19.37
CA PRO A 132 -25.82 15.11 -18.59
C PRO A 132 -25.21 14.01 -19.46
N TRP A 133 -25.91 13.62 -20.53
CA TRP A 133 -25.46 12.57 -21.46
C TRP A 133 -24.20 13.01 -22.23
N ALA A 134 -24.16 14.24 -22.74
CA ALA A 134 -23.00 14.77 -23.45
C ALA A 134 -21.80 14.94 -22.51
N THR A 135 -22.05 15.30 -21.25
CA THR A 135 -21.02 15.38 -20.21
C THR A 135 -20.45 14.00 -19.86
N ALA A 136 -21.31 12.99 -19.76
CA ALA A 136 -20.89 11.60 -19.53
C ALA A 136 -20.05 11.07 -20.70
N LEU A 137 -20.47 11.32 -21.94
CA LEU A 137 -19.71 10.93 -23.14
C LEU A 137 -18.33 11.61 -23.20
N LEU A 138 -18.26 12.90 -22.87
CA LEU A 138 -16.99 13.63 -22.79
C LEU A 138 -16.03 13.10 -21.71
N CYS A 139 -16.53 12.36 -20.72
CA CYS A 139 -15.70 11.72 -19.70
C CYS A 139 -15.36 10.27 -20.05
N LEU A 140 -16.35 9.50 -20.53
CA LEU A 140 -16.21 8.06 -20.76
C LEU A 140 -15.42 7.75 -22.02
N ILE A 141 -15.60 8.51 -23.11
CA ILE A 141 -14.90 8.25 -24.39
C ILE A 141 -13.39 8.42 -24.24
N PRO A 142 -12.86 9.55 -23.70
CA PRO A 142 -11.41 9.70 -23.55
C PRO A 142 -10.83 8.70 -22.55
N LEU A 143 -11.57 8.34 -21.49
CA LEU A 143 -11.13 7.34 -20.52
C LEU A 143 -11.05 5.94 -21.14
N ALA A 144 -12.04 5.55 -21.95
CA ALA A 144 -12.06 4.27 -22.64
C ALA A 144 -10.94 4.17 -23.68
N ILE A 145 -10.72 5.23 -24.45
CA ILE A 145 -9.62 5.29 -25.43
C ILE A 145 -8.27 5.24 -24.71
N ASP A 146 -8.10 5.97 -23.61
CA ASP A 146 -6.86 5.93 -22.83
C ASP A 146 -6.58 4.54 -22.27
N THR A 147 -7.60 3.89 -21.70
CA THR A 147 -7.49 2.53 -21.16
C THR A 147 -7.13 1.56 -22.28
N PHE A 148 -7.75 1.69 -23.45
CA PHE A 148 -7.44 0.87 -24.61
C PHE A 148 -6.00 1.09 -25.10
N MET A 149 -5.55 2.34 -25.22
CA MET A 149 -4.16 2.66 -25.60
C MET A 149 -3.16 2.18 -24.54
N SER A 150 -3.51 2.23 -23.26
CA SER A 150 -2.69 1.69 -22.17
C SER A 150 -2.51 0.19 -22.28
N VAL A 151 -3.58 -0.54 -22.60
CA VAL A 151 -3.53 -1.98 -22.84
C VAL A 151 -2.72 -2.31 -24.09
N LEU A 152 -2.87 -1.54 -25.17
CA LEU A 152 -2.08 -1.71 -26.39
C LEU A 152 -0.59 -1.47 -26.14
N TYR A 153 -0.22 -0.40 -25.44
CA TYR A 153 1.18 -0.12 -25.10
C TYR A 153 1.75 -1.16 -24.12
N ALA A 154 0.96 -1.63 -23.16
CA ALA A 154 1.35 -2.74 -22.29
C ALA A 154 1.60 -4.03 -23.08
N ALA A 155 0.88 -4.24 -24.18
CA ALA A 155 1.08 -5.36 -25.10
C ALA A 155 2.23 -5.11 -26.11
N TYR A 156 3.03 -4.05 -25.94
CA TYR A 156 4.08 -3.59 -26.87
C TYR A 156 3.59 -3.28 -28.29
N PHE A 157 2.29 -2.99 -28.45
CA PHE A 157 1.71 -2.58 -29.70
C PHE A 157 1.83 -1.05 -29.86
N GLU A 158 3.07 -0.56 -29.85
CA GLU A 158 3.42 0.86 -29.99
C GLU A 158 3.85 1.14 -31.44
N THR A 159 3.08 1.97 -32.14
CA THR A 159 3.39 2.44 -33.49
C THR A 159 3.38 3.96 -33.51
N SER A 160 4.16 4.55 -34.42
CA SER A 160 4.14 6.00 -34.62
C SER A 160 2.72 6.54 -34.93
N LEU A 161 1.89 5.73 -35.60
CA LEU A 161 0.49 6.05 -35.88
C LEU A 161 -0.36 6.10 -34.61
N THR A 162 -0.25 5.10 -33.74
CA THR A 162 -1.00 5.07 -32.46
C THR A 162 -0.58 6.23 -31.55
N ASP A 163 0.71 6.55 -31.50
CA ASP A 163 1.24 7.66 -30.68
C ASP A 163 0.76 9.01 -31.20
N THR A 164 0.76 9.18 -32.52
CA THR A 164 0.27 10.38 -33.19
C THR A 164 -1.22 10.57 -32.97
N LEU A 165 -2.03 9.52 -33.18
CA LEU A 165 -3.48 9.58 -33.00
C LEU A 165 -3.87 9.85 -31.54
N ASN A 166 -3.23 9.15 -30.60
CA ASN A 166 -3.48 9.34 -29.17
C ASN A 166 -3.09 10.77 -28.73
N SER A 167 -1.92 11.24 -29.17
CA SER A 167 -1.42 12.59 -28.84
C SER A 167 -2.28 13.69 -29.45
N LEU A 168 -2.72 13.57 -30.71
CA LEU A 168 -3.60 14.54 -31.36
C LEU A 168 -4.98 14.60 -30.70
N MET A 169 -5.54 13.45 -30.34
CA MET A 169 -6.83 13.38 -29.65
C MET A 169 -6.75 14.09 -28.30
N PHE A 170 -5.78 13.74 -27.45
CA PHE A 170 -5.62 14.38 -26.15
C PHE A 170 -5.24 15.86 -26.28
N ALA A 171 -4.43 16.24 -27.26
CA ALA A 171 -4.13 17.65 -27.53
C ALA A 171 -5.41 18.43 -27.87
N GLY A 172 -6.24 17.92 -28.78
CA GLY A 172 -7.52 18.56 -29.16
C GLY A 172 -8.48 18.72 -27.98
N LEU A 173 -8.63 17.67 -27.17
CA LEU A 173 -9.47 17.69 -25.97
C LEU A 173 -8.97 18.71 -24.93
N GLN A 174 -7.66 18.78 -24.72
CA GLN A 174 -7.03 19.72 -23.78
C GLN A 174 -7.12 21.18 -24.28
N ILE A 175 -6.95 21.43 -25.58
CA ILE A 175 -7.14 22.75 -26.21
C ILE A 175 -8.60 23.21 -26.05
N MET A 176 -9.58 22.33 -26.29
CA MET A 176 -11.00 22.65 -26.14
C MET A 176 -11.33 23.12 -24.72
N VAL A 177 -10.92 22.36 -23.70
CA VAL A 177 -11.23 22.70 -22.30
C VAL A 177 -10.43 23.92 -21.83
N SER A 178 -9.14 24.01 -22.17
CA SER A 178 -8.30 25.15 -21.78
C SER A 178 -8.78 26.46 -22.41
N GLY A 179 -9.17 26.45 -23.69
CA GLY A 179 -9.73 27.60 -24.39
C GLY A 179 -11.03 28.10 -23.76
N HIS A 180 -11.94 27.19 -23.40
CA HIS A 180 -13.16 27.52 -22.66
C HIS A 180 -12.87 28.16 -21.29
N LEU A 181 -11.92 27.60 -20.54
CA LEU A 181 -11.53 28.15 -19.24
C LEU A 181 -10.89 29.55 -19.37
N ILE A 182 -10.03 29.79 -20.36
CA ILE A 182 -9.44 31.12 -20.62
C ILE A 182 -10.52 32.14 -20.98
N PHE A 183 -11.42 31.77 -21.89
CA PHE A 183 -12.48 32.67 -22.35
C PHE A 183 -13.46 33.02 -21.22
N SER A 184 -13.84 32.03 -20.41
CA SER A 184 -14.74 32.23 -19.26
C SER A 184 -14.10 33.05 -18.13
N VAL A 185 -12.80 32.88 -17.88
CA VAL A 185 -12.05 33.72 -16.93
C VAL A 185 -11.92 35.16 -17.44
N ARG A 186 -11.66 35.35 -18.73
CA ARG A 186 -11.61 36.69 -19.35
C ARG A 186 -12.96 37.40 -19.27
N ALA A 187 -14.05 36.69 -19.54
CA ALA A 187 -15.41 37.21 -19.39
C ALA A 187 -15.68 37.63 -17.94
N TYR A 188 -15.30 36.81 -16.96
CA TYR A 188 -15.39 37.15 -15.55
C TYR A 188 -14.62 38.44 -15.19
N TYR A 189 -13.37 38.60 -15.62
CA TYR A 189 -12.59 39.81 -15.30
C TYR A 189 -13.09 41.06 -16.03
N LYS A 190 -13.64 40.93 -17.24
CA LYS A 190 -14.27 42.05 -17.97
C LYS A 190 -15.50 42.56 -17.22
N GLU A 191 -16.39 41.65 -16.83
CA GLU A 191 -17.61 41.96 -16.07
C GLU A 191 -17.30 42.43 -14.65
N ALA A 192 -16.35 41.78 -13.96
CA ALA A 192 -15.94 42.19 -12.62
C ALA A 192 -15.37 43.62 -12.59
N ARG A 193 -14.65 44.04 -13.64
CA ARG A 193 -14.19 45.43 -13.79
C ARG A 193 -15.37 46.39 -13.94
N LEU A 194 -16.34 46.07 -14.80
CA LEU A 194 -17.54 46.88 -15.01
C LEU A 194 -18.37 47.01 -13.72
N VAL A 195 -18.52 45.92 -12.96
CA VAL A 195 -19.22 45.90 -11.67
C VAL A 195 -18.45 46.66 -10.59
N THR A 196 -17.12 46.58 -10.51
CA THR A 196 -16.34 47.41 -9.56
C THR A 196 -16.38 48.89 -9.90
N PHE A 197 -16.48 49.26 -11.19
CA PHE A 197 -16.70 50.63 -11.61
C PHE A 197 -18.12 51.13 -11.28
N ALA A 198 -19.14 50.28 -11.41
CA ALA A 198 -20.53 50.62 -11.05
C ALA A 198 -20.81 50.59 -9.53
N ALA A 199 -20.15 49.71 -8.77
CA ALA A 199 -20.31 49.58 -7.32
C ALA A 199 -19.63 50.71 -6.52
N ALA A 200 -18.72 51.47 -7.15
CA ALA A 200 -18.25 52.73 -6.59
C ALA A 200 -19.39 53.76 -6.40
N ASN A 201 -20.57 53.54 -7.03
CA ASN A 201 -21.66 54.49 -7.03
C ASN A 201 -22.96 54.08 -6.33
N ASP A 202 -23.30 52.82 -5.96
CA ASP A 202 -24.53 52.59 -5.13
C ASP A 202 -24.90 51.16 -4.63
N ARG A 203 -24.06 50.11 -4.71
CA ARG A 203 -24.46 48.78 -4.17
C ARG A 203 -23.38 48.03 -3.38
N PRO A 204 -23.71 47.47 -2.19
CA PRO A 204 -22.81 46.59 -1.46
C PRO A 204 -22.68 45.25 -2.19
N VAL A 205 -21.51 44.97 -2.73
CA VAL A 205 -21.23 43.69 -3.37
C VAL A 205 -20.80 42.66 -2.31
N ASP A 206 -21.37 41.46 -2.35
CA ASP A 206 -21.05 40.36 -1.42
C ASP A 206 -19.59 39.91 -1.55
N SER A 207 -18.74 40.45 -0.67
CA SER A 207 -17.28 40.26 -0.64
C SER A 207 -16.87 38.79 -0.55
N ALA A 208 -17.70 37.93 0.03
CA ALA A 208 -17.41 36.51 0.20
C ALA A 208 -17.58 35.72 -1.11
N LEU A 209 -18.57 36.07 -1.94
CA LEU A 209 -18.80 35.46 -3.25
C LEU A 209 -17.71 35.89 -4.24
N GLN A 210 -17.37 37.17 -4.25
CA GLN A 210 -16.26 37.69 -5.07
C GLN A 210 -14.91 37.06 -4.72
N GLY A 211 -14.62 36.84 -3.44
CA GLY A 211 -13.40 36.16 -3.00
C GLY A 211 -13.28 34.73 -3.54
N VAL A 212 -14.40 34.00 -3.62
CA VAL A 212 -14.42 32.64 -4.20
C VAL A 212 -14.28 32.65 -5.70
N LEU A 213 -15.01 33.52 -6.40
CA LEU A 213 -14.90 33.63 -7.85
C LEU A 213 -13.50 34.07 -8.28
N ARG A 214 -12.88 35.00 -7.56
CA ARG A 214 -11.48 35.39 -7.80
C ARG A 214 -10.52 34.22 -7.62
N ARG A 215 -10.68 33.40 -6.57
CA ARG A 215 -9.86 32.20 -6.38
C ARG A 215 -10.07 31.16 -7.48
N LEU A 216 -11.33 30.84 -7.79
CA LEU A 216 -11.67 29.88 -8.83
C LEU A 216 -11.17 30.34 -10.20
N SER A 217 -11.22 31.64 -10.49
CA SER A 217 -10.69 32.21 -11.75
C SER A 217 -9.17 32.05 -11.88
N ARG A 218 -8.42 32.23 -10.78
CA ARG A 218 -6.96 32.03 -10.75
C ARG A 218 -6.60 30.55 -10.91
N CYS A 219 -7.36 29.66 -10.27
CA CYS A 219 -7.18 28.22 -10.44
C CYS A 219 -7.56 27.79 -11.87
N ALA A 220 -8.67 28.27 -12.42
CA ALA A 220 -9.10 28.00 -13.79
C ALA A 220 -8.06 28.48 -14.82
N LEU A 221 -7.46 29.66 -14.62
CA LEU A 221 -6.36 30.14 -15.47
C LEU A 221 -5.11 29.27 -15.33
N GLY A 222 -4.75 28.89 -14.10
CA GLY A 222 -3.63 27.96 -13.84
C GLY A 222 -3.83 26.60 -14.51
N LEU A 223 -5.05 26.06 -14.45
CA LEU A 223 -5.46 24.85 -15.16
C LEU A 223 -5.26 25.00 -16.67
N SER A 224 -5.79 26.06 -17.27
CA SER A 224 -5.61 26.32 -18.70
C SER A 224 -4.15 26.38 -19.12
N VAL A 225 -3.30 27.10 -18.37
CA VAL A 225 -1.87 27.22 -18.67
C VAL A 225 -1.17 25.87 -18.55
N SER A 226 -1.47 25.07 -17.51
CA SER A 226 -0.91 23.73 -17.37
C SER A 226 -1.34 22.77 -18.48
N MET A 227 -2.59 22.87 -18.97
CA MET A 227 -3.09 22.10 -20.10
C MET A 227 -2.38 22.51 -21.41
N LEU A 228 -2.07 23.80 -21.61
CA LEU A 228 -1.31 24.25 -22.78
C LEU A 228 0.16 23.77 -22.76
N ILE A 229 0.79 23.71 -21.58
CA ILE A 229 2.13 23.12 -21.42
C ILE A 229 2.09 21.62 -21.76
N TYR A 230 1.06 20.91 -21.30
CA TYR A 230 0.82 19.51 -21.63
C TYR A 230 0.62 19.29 -23.14
N VAL A 231 -0.19 20.14 -23.79
CA VAL A 231 -0.42 20.14 -25.24
C VAL A 231 0.86 20.36 -26.02
N ALA A 232 1.75 21.26 -25.57
CA ALA A 232 3.02 21.49 -26.26
C ALA A 232 3.87 20.21 -26.37
N GLY A 233 3.89 19.37 -25.32
CA GLY A 233 4.52 18.06 -25.38
C GLY A 233 3.82 17.10 -26.36
N LEU A 234 2.49 17.01 -26.31
CA LEU A 234 1.73 16.15 -27.23
C LEU A 234 1.85 16.55 -28.70
N VAL A 235 1.95 17.84 -29.01
CA VAL A 235 2.14 18.32 -30.38
C VAL A 235 3.51 17.88 -30.89
N VAL A 236 4.55 17.91 -30.05
CA VAL A 236 5.88 17.40 -30.43
C VAL A 236 5.84 15.89 -30.70
N MET A 237 5.15 15.11 -29.86
CA MET A 237 4.93 13.67 -30.11
C MET A 237 4.22 13.40 -31.43
N ALA A 238 3.19 14.20 -31.75
CA ALA A 238 2.35 14.00 -32.93
C ALA A 238 2.98 14.48 -34.25
N THR A 239 3.75 15.56 -34.22
CA THR A 239 4.17 16.27 -35.45
C THR A 239 5.62 16.01 -35.85
N SER A 240 6.45 15.56 -34.91
CA SER A 240 7.86 15.28 -35.21
C SER A 240 8.34 14.00 -34.52
N PRO A 241 7.91 12.80 -34.98
CA PRO A 241 8.36 11.54 -34.42
C PRO A 241 9.89 11.41 -34.40
N ALA A 242 10.56 11.87 -35.46
CA ALA A 242 12.02 11.86 -35.55
C ALA A 242 12.70 12.71 -34.45
N PHE A 243 12.14 13.87 -34.11
CA PHE A 243 12.64 14.67 -33.00
C PHE A 243 12.23 14.07 -31.66
N PHE A 244 10.99 13.60 -31.52
CA PHE A 244 10.48 12.97 -30.28
C PHE A 244 11.34 11.78 -29.84
N TYR A 245 11.73 10.88 -30.75
CA TYR A 245 12.58 9.74 -30.42
C TYR A 245 14.08 10.10 -30.26
N SER A 246 14.47 11.37 -30.44
CA SER A 246 15.80 11.82 -30.03
C SER A 246 15.88 11.99 -28.51
N PRO A 247 17.05 11.80 -27.86
CA PRO A 247 17.17 11.99 -26.42
C PRO A 247 16.71 13.38 -25.94
N THR A 248 16.99 14.42 -26.72
CA THR A 248 16.59 15.80 -26.42
C THR A 248 15.08 15.99 -26.57
N GLY A 249 14.49 15.52 -27.67
CA GLY A 249 13.06 15.63 -27.89
C GLY A 249 12.25 14.78 -26.90
N TRP A 250 12.70 13.57 -26.58
CA TRP A 250 12.10 12.72 -25.55
C TRP A 250 12.06 13.42 -24.20
N THR A 251 13.21 13.93 -23.74
CA THR A 251 13.33 14.61 -22.44
C THR A 251 12.48 15.86 -22.37
N LEU A 252 12.52 16.70 -23.41
CA LEU A 252 11.74 17.94 -23.48
C LEU A 252 10.23 17.65 -23.47
N THR A 253 9.81 16.69 -24.29
CA THR A 253 8.40 16.33 -24.45
C THR A 253 7.82 15.79 -23.16
N TRP A 254 8.47 14.81 -22.54
CA TRP A 254 8.01 14.25 -21.28
C TRP A 254 8.13 15.23 -20.12
N SER A 255 9.11 16.13 -20.11
CA SER A 255 9.16 17.22 -19.13
C SER A 255 7.92 18.11 -19.22
N CYS A 256 7.50 18.48 -20.43
CA CYS A 256 6.27 19.26 -20.66
C CYS A 256 5.00 18.49 -20.26
N VAL A 257 4.87 17.22 -20.65
CA VAL A 257 3.72 16.37 -20.33
C VAL A 257 3.60 16.16 -18.81
N VAL A 258 4.70 15.81 -18.14
CA VAL A 258 4.70 15.50 -16.71
C VAL A 258 4.55 16.75 -15.86
N MET A 259 5.26 17.83 -16.20
CA MET A 259 5.12 19.11 -15.50
C MET A 259 3.73 19.70 -15.69
N GLY A 260 3.21 19.69 -16.92
CA GLY A 260 1.85 20.11 -17.23
C GLY A 260 0.83 19.34 -16.39
N ARG A 261 0.94 18.01 -16.34
CA ARG A 261 0.04 17.17 -15.54
C ARG A 261 0.17 17.41 -14.04
N ALA A 262 1.39 17.61 -13.54
CA ALA A 262 1.63 17.90 -12.12
C ALA A 262 1.05 19.25 -11.68
N LEU A 263 1.21 20.29 -12.50
CA LEU A 263 0.63 21.60 -12.25
C LEU A 263 -0.89 21.57 -12.33
N ASP A 264 -1.44 20.88 -13.32
CA ASP A 264 -2.88 20.69 -13.49
C ASP A 264 -3.50 20.01 -12.24
N SER A 265 -2.89 18.92 -11.74
CA SER A 265 -3.30 18.28 -10.48
C SER A 265 -3.31 19.26 -9.30
N ILE A 266 -2.27 20.09 -9.16
CA ILE A 266 -2.17 21.05 -8.06
C ILE A 266 -3.27 22.10 -8.15
N PHE A 267 -3.48 22.69 -9.33
CA PHE A 267 -4.51 23.72 -9.51
C PHE A 267 -5.93 23.18 -9.32
N ARG A 268 -6.21 21.92 -9.69
CA ARG A 268 -7.51 21.26 -9.43
C ARG A 268 -7.76 21.10 -7.95
N VAL A 269 -6.76 20.59 -7.25
CA VAL A 269 -6.81 20.39 -5.81
C VAL A 269 -7.01 21.74 -5.10
N LEU A 270 -6.26 22.77 -5.48
CA LEU A 270 -6.44 24.13 -4.96
C LEU A 270 -7.81 24.75 -5.30
N MET A 271 -8.38 24.44 -6.45
CA MET A 271 -9.72 24.91 -6.86
C MET A 271 -10.79 24.48 -5.84
N PHE A 272 -10.68 23.25 -5.34
CA PHE A 272 -11.61 22.66 -4.37
C PHE A 272 -11.20 22.82 -2.91
N MET A 273 -10.15 23.59 -2.64
CA MET A 273 -9.70 23.91 -1.30
C MET A 273 -10.86 24.52 -0.47
N PRO A 274 -11.22 23.96 0.68
CA PRO A 274 -12.29 24.49 1.53
C PRO A 274 -12.01 25.93 2.00
N ARG A 275 -13.02 26.82 1.97
CA ARG A 275 -12.94 28.26 2.36
C ARG A 275 -12.20 28.55 3.68
N LEU A 276 -12.35 27.69 4.69
CA LEU A 276 -11.76 27.82 6.03
C LEU A 276 -10.21 27.85 6.06
N ILE A 277 -9.56 27.42 4.97
CA ILE A 277 -8.11 27.28 4.87
C ILE A 277 -7.48 28.45 4.08
N TRP A 278 -8.32 29.27 3.44
CA TRP A 278 -7.88 30.40 2.60
C TRP A 278 -7.82 31.72 3.38
N GLN A 279 -8.77 31.97 4.29
CA GLN A 279 -8.81 33.21 5.10
C GLN A 279 -7.84 33.23 6.28
N SER A 280 -7.16 32.12 6.59
CA SER A 280 -6.29 31.98 7.76
C SER A 280 -4.80 32.26 7.49
N GLY A 281 -4.42 32.62 6.26
CA GLY A 281 -3.09 32.24 5.75
C GLY A 281 -2.97 30.70 5.74
N MET A 282 -2.29 30.11 4.77
CA MET A 282 -2.12 28.65 4.82
C MET A 282 -1.44 28.21 6.15
N PRO A 283 -1.64 26.97 6.66
CA PRO A 283 -2.51 25.90 6.15
C PRO A 283 -3.22 25.06 7.25
N THR A 284 -3.89 23.98 6.82
CA THR A 284 -4.20 22.72 7.56
C THR A 284 -5.46 22.60 8.44
N LYS A 285 -6.50 23.42 8.28
CA LYS A 285 -7.83 23.18 8.90
C LYS A 285 -8.79 22.38 8.00
N LEU A 286 -8.29 21.27 7.48
CA LEU A 286 -9.10 20.13 7.01
C LEU A 286 -9.72 19.32 8.16
N GLN A 287 -9.28 19.59 9.38
CA GLN A 287 -9.62 18.88 10.60
C GLN A 287 -11.06 19.00 11.09
N LEU A 288 -11.79 20.06 10.74
CA LEU A 288 -13.20 20.13 11.15
C LEU A 288 -14.10 19.32 10.22
N ILE A 289 -13.48 18.53 9.34
CA ILE A 289 -13.97 17.71 8.23
C ILE A 289 -14.03 16.15 8.49
N SER A 290 -13.50 15.64 9.62
CA SER A 290 -13.64 14.26 10.24
C SER A 290 -14.90 13.75 11.03
N ASN A 291 -15.25 14.46 12.11
CA ASN A 291 -15.94 14.02 13.30
C ASN A 291 -17.44 13.64 13.27
N LYS A 292 -18.30 14.02 12.30
CA LYS A 292 -19.73 13.61 12.42
C LYS A 292 -20.07 12.21 11.86
N ILE A 293 -19.33 11.68 10.87
CA ILE A 293 -19.71 10.42 10.14
C ILE A 293 -19.61 9.16 11.00
N LEU A 294 -18.83 9.21 12.06
CA LEU A 294 -18.49 8.05 12.87
C LEU A 294 -19.50 7.70 13.98
N SER A 295 -20.60 8.44 14.16
CA SER A 295 -21.53 8.17 15.27
C SER A 295 -22.65 7.15 14.97
N ARG A 296 -22.73 6.55 13.77
CA ARG A 296 -23.92 5.76 13.36
C ARG A 296 -23.76 4.26 13.07
N MET A 297 -22.59 3.66 13.28
CA MET A 297 -22.41 2.21 13.09
C MET A 297 -22.10 1.47 14.40
N LYS A 298 -22.99 1.61 15.39
CA LYS A 298 -22.94 0.82 16.64
C LYS A 298 -24.34 0.44 17.10
N LYS A 299 -24.77 -0.79 16.82
CA LYS A 299 -25.49 -1.72 17.72
C LYS A 299 -25.62 -3.11 17.03
N HIS A 300 -25.11 -4.13 17.72
CA HIS A 300 -24.89 -5.56 17.37
C HIS A 300 -26.18 -6.39 17.13
N PRO A 301 -26.14 -7.73 16.84
CA PRO A 301 -25.02 -8.66 16.53
C PRO A 301 -25.24 -9.59 15.30
N MET A 302 -24.17 -10.04 14.63
CA MET A 302 -24.22 -11.30 13.84
C MET A 302 -23.67 -12.43 14.70
N ARG A 303 -24.57 -13.35 15.07
CA ARG A 303 -24.27 -14.73 15.50
C ARG A 303 -24.44 -15.64 14.27
N ARG A 304 -23.62 -16.69 14.21
CA ARG A 304 -23.51 -17.79 13.22
C ARG A 304 -22.54 -17.52 12.06
N GLY A 305 -21.46 -18.28 12.10
CA GLY A 305 -20.39 -18.35 11.10
C GLY A 305 -19.26 -19.25 11.62
N VAL A 306 -19.61 -20.37 12.26
CA VAL A 306 -18.64 -21.38 12.79
C VAL A 306 -18.80 -22.71 12.04
N TRP A 307 -19.67 -22.78 11.02
CA TRP A 307 -19.91 -24.00 10.23
C TRP A 307 -19.40 -23.95 8.78
N GLU A 308 -18.82 -22.83 8.33
CA GLU A 308 -18.32 -22.69 6.96
C GLU A 308 -16.84 -23.08 6.79
N TRP A 309 -16.14 -23.41 7.88
CA TRP A 309 -14.76 -23.92 7.84
C TRP A 309 -14.64 -25.40 7.47
N VAL A 310 -15.77 -26.14 7.45
CA VAL A 310 -15.79 -27.58 7.15
C VAL A 310 -15.89 -27.86 5.64
N LEU A 311 -16.26 -26.87 4.82
CA LEU A 311 -16.39 -27.03 3.36
C LEU A 311 -15.09 -26.78 2.58
N VAL A 312 -14.06 -26.20 3.22
CA VAL A 312 -12.72 -26.02 2.63
C VAL A 312 -11.88 -27.30 2.70
N LEU A 313 -12.23 -28.25 3.57
CA LEU A 313 -11.55 -29.56 3.67
C LEU A 313 -11.96 -30.56 2.57
N GLY A 314 -13.07 -30.30 1.86
CA GLY A 314 -13.69 -31.23 0.90
C GLY A 314 -13.23 -31.09 -0.55
N THR A 315 -12.37 -30.12 -0.88
CA THR A 315 -11.89 -29.88 -2.26
C THR A 315 -10.44 -30.33 -2.51
N CYS A 316 -9.78 -30.95 -1.54
CA CYS A 316 -8.38 -31.37 -1.63
C CYS A 316 -8.12 -32.76 -2.24
N ILE A 317 -9.10 -33.39 -2.90
CA ILE A 317 -8.90 -34.69 -3.56
C ILE A 317 -9.18 -34.55 -5.05
N ARG A 318 -8.18 -34.11 -5.82
CA ARG A 318 -7.95 -34.53 -7.22
C ARG A 318 -6.69 -33.87 -7.79
N SER A 319 -5.67 -34.70 -8.03
CA SER A 319 -4.58 -34.64 -9.04
C SER A 319 -3.46 -35.56 -8.49
N ILE A 320 -3.58 -36.89 -8.53
CA ILE A 320 -3.22 -37.82 -9.63
C ILE A 320 -1.86 -37.50 -10.27
N GLY A 321 -0.87 -38.33 -9.90
CA GLY A 321 0.22 -38.82 -10.74
C GLY A 321 1.31 -37.83 -11.11
N ALA A 322 2.40 -37.81 -10.34
CA ALA A 322 3.69 -37.39 -10.88
C ALA A 322 4.16 -38.44 -11.90
N TRP A 323 4.40 -38.00 -13.13
CA TRP A 323 5.29 -38.72 -14.04
C TRP A 323 6.72 -38.29 -13.70
N ALA A 324 7.68 -39.16 -13.93
CA ALA A 324 9.03 -38.99 -13.41
C ALA A 324 10.04 -39.03 -14.56
N SER A 325 11.07 -38.19 -14.48
CA SER A 325 11.84 -37.76 -15.66
C SER A 325 13.36 -37.84 -15.54
N ILE A 326 13.92 -38.15 -14.36
CA ILE A 326 15.28 -38.71 -14.27
C ILE A 326 15.11 -40.21 -14.14
N THR A 327 15.53 -40.95 -15.16
CA THR A 327 15.54 -42.42 -15.12
C THR A 327 16.97 -42.95 -15.13
N PHE A 328 17.18 -44.08 -14.44
CA PHE A 328 18.47 -44.76 -14.35
C PHE A 328 18.43 -46.07 -15.14
N PRO A 329 18.49 -46.04 -16.48
CA PRO A 329 18.19 -47.19 -17.33
C PRO A 329 19.18 -48.35 -17.18
N ASN A 330 20.39 -48.09 -16.67
CA ASN A 330 21.47 -49.06 -16.58
C ASN A 330 21.68 -49.63 -15.16
N GLU A 331 20.90 -49.19 -14.18
CA GLU A 331 21.03 -49.63 -12.79
C GLU A 331 20.12 -50.83 -12.51
N ALA A 332 20.72 -51.98 -12.17
CA ALA A 332 20.01 -53.25 -11.97
C ALA A 332 19.79 -53.61 -10.48
N ALA A 333 20.49 -52.95 -9.54
CA ALA A 333 20.38 -53.21 -8.10
C ALA A 333 20.63 -51.92 -7.27
N GLY A 334 20.11 -51.87 -6.04
CA GLY A 334 20.29 -50.72 -5.14
C GLY A 334 19.21 -49.63 -5.27
N PRO A 335 19.39 -48.46 -4.64
CA PRO A 335 18.36 -47.40 -4.55
C PRO A 335 17.96 -46.78 -5.88
N LEU A 336 18.78 -46.94 -6.93
CA LEU A 336 18.57 -46.39 -8.27
C LEU A 336 17.92 -47.39 -9.23
N ALA A 337 17.80 -48.66 -8.85
CA ALA A 337 17.34 -49.72 -9.74
C ALA A 337 15.87 -49.51 -10.17
N GLY A 338 15.66 -49.18 -11.45
CA GLY A 338 14.35 -48.84 -11.99
C GLY A 338 13.70 -47.60 -11.37
N ALA A 339 14.47 -46.80 -10.63
CA ALA A 339 13.97 -45.58 -10.03
C ALA A 339 13.73 -44.51 -11.10
N SER A 340 12.65 -43.75 -10.94
CA SER A 340 12.39 -42.55 -11.72
C SER A 340 12.06 -41.40 -10.78
N VAL A 341 12.72 -40.25 -10.97
CA VAL A 341 12.61 -39.08 -10.08
C VAL A 341 11.85 -37.96 -10.75
N TYR A 342 10.90 -37.36 -10.02
CA TYR A 342 10.21 -36.15 -10.45
C TYR A 342 11.20 -34.98 -10.56
N SER A 343 11.28 -34.39 -11.76
CA SER A 343 12.28 -33.38 -12.09
C SER A 343 11.73 -32.27 -13.00
N PRO A 344 10.88 -31.36 -12.50
CA PRO A 344 10.39 -30.22 -13.27
C PRO A 344 11.51 -29.24 -13.62
N ALA A 345 11.25 -28.36 -14.59
CA ALA A 345 12.13 -27.23 -14.82
C ALA A 345 12.20 -26.31 -13.59
N LEU A 346 13.41 -25.82 -13.29
CA LEU A 346 13.70 -24.93 -12.16
C LEU A 346 12.80 -23.68 -12.18
N THR A 347 12.72 -23.03 -13.34
CA THR A 347 11.81 -21.92 -13.61
C THR A 347 11.26 -22.04 -15.03
N GLN A 348 10.16 -21.34 -15.33
CA GLN A 348 9.62 -21.25 -16.69
C GLN A 348 10.47 -20.37 -17.63
N TYR A 349 11.56 -19.79 -17.12
CA TYR A 349 12.38 -18.79 -17.82
C TYR A 349 13.73 -19.33 -18.27
N ILE A 350 14.14 -20.51 -17.79
CA ILE A 350 15.47 -21.06 -18.03
C ILE A 350 15.34 -22.41 -18.74
N GLY A 351 16.01 -22.53 -19.89
CA GLY A 351 16.09 -23.76 -20.66
C GLY A 351 14.74 -24.29 -21.20
N PRO A 352 14.75 -25.47 -21.81
CA PRO A 352 13.56 -26.11 -22.37
C PRO A 352 12.51 -26.48 -21.31
N GLN A 353 11.24 -26.46 -21.68
CA GLN A 353 10.08 -26.81 -20.84
C GLN A 353 9.31 -28.00 -21.43
N PRO A 354 8.40 -28.64 -20.68
CA PRO A 354 7.68 -29.83 -21.13
C PRO A 354 6.92 -29.62 -22.45
N GLU A 355 6.34 -28.44 -22.64
CA GLU A 355 5.61 -28.06 -23.86
C GLU A 355 6.46 -27.90 -25.13
N ASP A 356 7.80 -27.86 -25.03
CA ASP A 356 8.68 -27.63 -26.19
C ASP A 356 8.92 -28.86 -27.06
N GLN A 357 8.40 -30.03 -26.68
CA GLN A 357 8.56 -31.30 -27.42
C GLN A 357 10.03 -31.65 -27.73
N ILE A 358 10.89 -31.55 -26.73
CA ILE A 358 12.31 -31.91 -26.85
C ILE A 358 12.53 -33.41 -26.70
N ASP A 359 13.54 -33.93 -27.39
CA ASP A 359 14.01 -35.30 -27.17
C ASP A 359 14.68 -35.44 -25.78
N PRO A 360 14.55 -36.61 -25.12
CA PRO A 360 15.24 -36.87 -23.87
C PRO A 360 16.76 -36.74 -24.01
N VAL A 361 17.39 -36.07 -23.04
CA VAL A 361 18.85 -35.93 -22.98
C VAL A 361 19.45 -37.14 -22.28
N PHE A 362 20.29 -37.88 -22.99
CA PHE A 362 21.08 -38.98 -22.42
C PHE A 362 22.50 -38.50 -22.15
N ALA A 363 22.90 -38.51 -20.88
CA ALA A 363 24.21 -37.99 -20.48
C ALA A 363 24.78 -38.77 -19.28
N VAL A 364 26.11 -38.71 -19.15
CA VAL A 364 26.79 -39.17 -17.93
C VAL A 364 26.61 -38.12 -16.84
N LEU A 365 26.19 -38.57 -15.67
CA LEU A 365 25.99 -37.77 -14.49
C LEU A 365 27.34 -37.41 -13.85
N LEU A 366 27.50 -36.15 -13.48
CA LEU A 366 28.68 -35.63 -12.80
C LEU A 366 28.24 -34.81 -11.59
N ALA A 367 28.71 -35.17 -10.40
CA ALA A 367 28.61 -34.30 -9.24
C ALA A 367 29.72 -33.23 -9.29
N TYR A 368 29.35 -31.97 -9.40
CA TYR A 368 30.30 -30.85 -9.44
C TYR A 368 30.53 -30.27 -8.04
N GLN A 369 31.80 -30.08 -7.66
CA GLN A 369 32.22 -29.58 -6.34
C GLN A 369 32.92 -28.22 -6.36
N GLY A 370 32.81 -27.46 -7.45
CA GLY A 370 33.40 -26.12 -7.58
C GLY A 370 32.41 -24.98 -7.36
N SER A 371 32.88 -23.75 -7.55
CA SER A 371 32.01 -22.56 -7.56
C SER A 371 31.11 -22.58 -8.80
N ILE A 372 29.80 -22.61 -8.58
CA ILE A 372 28.80 -22.58 -9.68
C ILE A 372 28.52 -21.16 -10.20
N CYS A 373 28.99 -20.15 -9.47
CA CYS A 373 28.78 -18.73 -9.80
C CYS A 373 29.89 -18.15 -10.70
N ASP A 374 31.05 -18.81 -10.74
CA ASP A 374 32.22 -18.37 -11.49
C ASP A 374 32.35 -19.21 -12.77
N ALA A 375 31.91 -18.64 -13.90
CA ALA A 375 32.03 -19.30 -15.19
C ALA A 375 33.49 -19.61 -15.56
N ASP A 376 34.46 -18.79 -15.14
CA ASP A 376 35.87 -19.02 -15.48
C ASP A 376 36.47 -20.18 -14.68
N GLY A 377 35.96 -20.42 -13.46
CA GLY A 377 36.29 -21.56 -12.62
C GLY A 377 35.74 -22.91 -13.11
N ILE A 378 34.78 -22.92 -14.05
CA ILE A 378 34.21 -24.15 -14.61
C ILE A 378 35.02 -24.57 -15.85
N SER A 379 35.73 -25.70 -15.75
CA SER A 379 36.45 -26.29 -16.89
C SER A 379 35.48 -26.99 -17.85
N ALA A 380 35.53 -26.59 -19.12
CA ALA A 380 34.72 -27.22 -20.18
C ALA A 380 35.05 -28.71 -20.36
N ASP A 381 36.31 -29.11 -20.20
CA ASP A 381 36.73 -30.51 -20.35
C ASP A 381 36.08 -31.43 -19.30
N ILE A 382 35.67 -30.86 -18.16
CA ILE A 382 35.04 -31.60 -17.08
C ILE A 382 33.53 -31.76 -17.34
N VAL A 383 32.84 -30.69 -17.76
CA VAL A 383 31.37 -30.62 -17.77
C VAL A 383 30.72 -30.81 -19.14
N ARG A 384 31.49 -30.72 -20.24
CA ARG A 384 30.94 -30.82 -21.60
C ARG A 384 30.19 -32.13 -21.83
N ASP A 385 29.00 -32.02 -22.41
CA ASP A 385 28.07 -33.11 -22.74
C ASP A 385 27.63 -33.96 -21.53
N LYS A 386 27.86 -33.49 -20.29
CA LYS A 386 27.45 -34.17 -19.06
C LYS A 386 26.22 -33.54 -18.43
N ALA A 387 25.49 -34.34 -17.66
CA ALA A 387 24.48 -33.86 -16.75
C ALA A 387 25.14 -33.53 -15.41
N VAL A 388 25.12 -32.26 -15.04
CA VAL A 388 25.83 -31.78 -13.84
C VAL A 388 24.85 -31.70 -12.68
N ILE A 389 25.09 -32.49 -11.63
CA ILE A 389 24.47 -32.28 -10.33
C ILE A 389 25.26 -31.21 -9.61
N VAL A 390 24.57 -30.15 -9.25
CA VAL A 390 25.04 -29.12 -8.32
C VAL A 390 24.45 -29.45 -6.95
N GLY A 391 25.32 -29.57 -5.93
CA GLY A 391 24.97 -30.15 -4.64
C GLY A 391 23.83 -29.44 -3.89
N PRO A 392 23.29 -30.04 -2.81
CA PRO A 392 22.14 -29.56 -2.05
C PRO A 392 22.39 -28.24 -1.32
N ILE A 393 23.63 -27.77 -1.33
CA ILE A 393 24.11 -26.54 -0.72
C ILE A 393 24.16 -25.49 -1.84
N PHE A 394 22.99 -25.01 -2.26
CA PHE A 394 22.84 -23.76 -3.00
C PHE A 394 23.09 -22.55 -2.10
N GLU A 395 24.12 -22.60 -1.26
CA GLU A 395 24.63 -21.43 -0.54
C GLU A 395 25.48 -20.58 -1.52
N THR A 396 24.87 -20.21 -2.64
CA THR A 396 25.55 -19.62 -3.78
C THR A 396 25.05 -18.22 -3.97
N ALA A 397 25.93 -17.24 -3.78
CA ALA A 397 25.63 -15.80 -3.84
C ALA A 397 25.38 -15.28 -5.28
N CYS A 398 24.80 -16.11 -6.15
CA CYS A 398 24.46 -15.77 -7.52
C CYS A 398 23.09 -16.35 -7.90
N SER A 399 22.53 -15.82 -8.97
CA SER A 399 21.21 -16.22 -9.41
C SER A 399 21.17 -17.55 -10.17
N GLN A 400 19.96 -18.07 -10.31
CA GLN A 400 19.68 -19.27 -11.10
C GLN A 400 20.03 -19.07 -12.59
N GLU A 401 19.75 -17.90 -13.18
CA GLU A 401 20.12 -17.62 -14.57
C GLU A 401 21.64 -17.51 -14.75
N GLN A 402 22.36 -16.94 -13.78
CA GLN A 402 23.82 -16.86 -13.82
C GLN A 402 24.46 -18.24 -13.76
N THR A 403 23.99 -19.10 -12.87
CA THR A 403 24.43 -20.51 -12.76
C THR A 403 24.18 -21.23 -14.08
N TYR A 404 22.99 -21.07 -14.65
CA TYR A 404 22.63 -21.67 -15.93
C TYR A 404 23.58 -21.24 -17.06
N LEU A 405 23.81 -19.94 -17.20
CA LEU A 405 24.70 -19.41 -18.24
C LEU A 405 26.15 -19.86 -18.06
N ALA A 406 26.62 -20.01 -16.82
CA ALA A 406 27.98 -20.47 -16.53
C ALA A 406 28.23 -21.88 -17.11
N PHE A 407 27.37 -22.86 -16.81
CA PHE A 407 27.53 -24.22 -17.36
C PHE A 407 27.15 -24.32 -18.84
N GLN A 408 26.16 -23.54 -19.29
CA GLN A 408 25.76 -23.49 -20.70
C GLN A 408 26.92 -23.03 -21.59
N SER A 409 27.69 -22.02 -21.14
CA SER A 409 28.89 -21.54 -21.85
C SER A 409 30.01 -22.59 -21.97
N LYS A 410 30.00 -23.60 -21.10
CA LYS A 410 30.99 -24.70 -21.07
C LYS A 410 30.51 -25.96 -21.77
N GLY A 411 29.28 -25.97 -22.28
CA GLY A 411 28.71 -27.06 -23.06
C GLY A 411 28.14 -28.20 -22.22
N ALA A 412 27.71 -27.96 -20.98
CA ALA A 412 26.97 -28.97 -20.22
C ALA A 412 25.64 -29.31 -20.92
N ALA A 413 25.20 -30.56 -20.79
CA ALA A 413 23.95 -31.04 -21.39
C ALA A 413 22.73 -30.72 -20.50
N ALA A 414 22.92 -30.76 -19.19
CA ALA A 414 21.90 -30.43 -18.20
C ALA A 414 22.52 -29.96 -16.89
N ILE A 415 21.79 -29.14 -16.13
CA ILE A 415 22.02 -28.89 -14.71
C ILE A 415 20.86 -29.48 -13.92
N LEU A 416 21.20 -30.20 -12.85
CA LEU A 416 20.27 -30.80 -11.91
C LEU A 416 20.50 -30.18 -10.53
N SER A 417 19.49 -29.46 -10.05
CA SER A 417 19.47 -28.80 -8.74
C SER A 417 18.60 -29.58 -7.77
N TRP A 418 19.12 -29.89 -6.59
CA TRP A 418 18.30 -30.52 -5.56
C TRP A 418 17.47 -29.49 -4.81
N SER A 419 16.18 -29.75 -4.61
CA SER A 419 15.27 -28.89 -3.86
C SER A 419 14.25 -29.73 -3.09
N TYR A 420 13.88 -29.28 -1.89
CA TYR A 420 12.77 -29.87 -1.15
C TYR A 420 11.40 -29.57 -1.80
N THR A 421 11.31 -28.49 -2.58
CA THR A 421 10.08 -28.00 -3.22
C THR A 421 10.31 -27.76 -4.71
N PRO A 422 10.61 -28.81 -5.49
CA PRO A 422 11.01 -28.66 -6.89
C PRO A 422 9.89 -27.97 -7.67
N GLY A 423 10.24 -26.90 -8.37
CA GLY A 423 9.35 -26.09 -9.20
C GLY A 423 8.61 -24.96 -8.48
N ASN A 424 8.78 -24.76 -7.16
CA ASN A 424 8.13 -23.64 -6.45
C ASN A 424 8.57 -22.25 -6.99
N ASN A 425 9.74 -22.20 -7.62
CA ASN A 425 10.34 -21.05 -8.29
C ASN A 425 9.88 -20.89 -9.75
N ALA A 426 8.72 -21.46 -10.13
CA ALA A 426 8.20 -21.42 -11.50
C ALA A 426 8.26 -20.02 -12.14
N TYR A 427 7.93 -18.97 -11.38
CA TYR A 427 7.87 -17.59 -11.86
C TYR A 427 9.13 -16.75 -11.54
N SER A 428 10.18 -17.37 -11.03
CA SER A 428 11.41 -16.69 -10.61
C SER A 428 12.29 -16.28 -11.80
N HIS A 429 12.75 -15.03 -11.82
CA HIS A 429 13.61 -14.48 -12.88
C HIS A 429 14.51 -13.35 -12.36
N ASP A 430 15.59 -13.01 -13.07
CA ASP A 430 16.52 -11.93 -12.66
C ASP A 430 16.16 -10.54 -13.19
N GLY A 431 15.06 -10.43 -13.92
CA GLY A 431 14.54 -9.15 -14.41
C GLY A 431 15.11 -8.73 -15.77
N SER A 432 16.19 -9.36 -16.23
CA SER A 432 16.72 -9.22 -17.59
C SER A 432 16.24 -10.34 -18.51
N ARG A 433 14.95 -10.31 -18.88
CA ARG A 433 14.31 -11.17 -19.91
C ARG A 433 14.79 -12.63 -19.94
N GLY A 434 14.10 -13.49 -19.18
CA GLY A 434 14.12 -14.95 -19.38
C GLY A 434 13.89 -15.42 -20.83
N ALA A 435 13.41 -14.55 -21.73
CA ALA A 435 13.39 -14.81 -23.17
C ALA A 435 14.78 -15.12 -23.79
N ARG A 436 15.90 -14.74 -23.15
CA ARG A 436 17.26 -15.04 -23.66
C ARG A 436 17.77 -16.41 -23.24
N THR A 437 17.38 -16.88 -22.06
CA THR A 437 17.83 -18.16 -21.48
C THR A 437 16.87 -19.31 -21.77
N ARG A 438 15.57 -19.01 -21.94
CA ARG A 438 14.53 -19.97 -22.30
C ARG A 438 14.80 -20.71 -23.62
N SER A 439 15.38 -20.03 -24.61
CA SER A 439 15.66 -20.60 -25.94
C SER A 439 16.93 -21.45 -26.01
N LEU A 440 17.69 -21.53 -24.92
CA LEU A 440 18.93 -22.30 -24.87
C LEU A 440 18.63 -23.79 -24.66
N LYS A 441 19.46 -24.67 -25.22
CA LYS A 441 19.17 -26.11 -25.31
C LYS A 441 19.50 -26.92 -24.05
N MET A 442 20.33 -26.39 -23.16
CA MET A 442 20.72 -27.09 -21.94
C MET A 442 19.52 -27.21 -21.00
N LEU A 443 19.25 -28.39 -20.45
CA LEU A 443 18.18 -28.58 -19.47
C LEU A 443 18.55 -27.95 -18.13
N SER A 444 17.56 -27.37 -17.43
CA SER A 444 17.71 -26.84 -16.07
C SER A 444 16.60 -27.38 -15.20
N LEU A 445 16.87 -28.46 -14.48
CA LEU A 445 15.84 -29.20 -13.76
C LEU A 445 16.08 -29.17 -12.25
N GLU A 446 15.01 -29.08 -11.48
CA GLU A 446 15.01 -29.34 -10.04
C GLU A 446 14.49 -30.72 -9.75
N PHE A 447 15.12 -31.45 -8.85
CA PHE A 447 14.62 -32.75 -8.40
C PHE A 447 14.49 -32.79 -6.87
N ALA A 448 13.44 -33.48 -6.40
CA ALA A 448 13.29 -33.86 -4.99
C ALA A 448 13.50 -35.35 -4.84
N TYR A 449 14.37 -35.75 -3.92
CA TYR A 449 14.45 -37.14 -3.50
C TYR A 449 15.00 -37.30 -2.08
N THR A 450 14.76 -38.48 -1.50
CA THR A 450 15.41 -38.95 -0.26
C THR A 450 16.93 -38.87 -0.35
N GLU A 451 17.56 -38.60 0.79
CA GLU A 451 19.02 -38.50 0.96
C GLU A 451 19.76 -39.74 0.41
N SER A 452 19.15 -40.91 0.50
CA SER A 452 19.71 -42.18 0.01
C SER A 452 19.93 -42.23 -1.51
N VAL A 453 19.03 -41.68 -2.33
CA VAL A 453 19.22 -41.66 -3.81
C VAL A 453 20.04 -40.48 -4.24
N TYR A 454 19.96 -39.34 -3.55
CA TYR A 454 20.95 -38.27 -3.76
C TYR A 454 22.37 -38.80 -3.54
N ASN A 455 22.60 -39.50 -2.42
CA ASN A 455 23.90 -40.11 -2.12
C ASN A 455 24.27 -41.18 -3.16
N ALA A 456 23.32 -42.00 -3.61
CA ALA A 456 23.58 -42.97 -4.68
C ALA A 456 23.96 -42.29 -5.99
N MET A 457 23.26 -41.22 -6.40
CA MET A 457 23.57 -40.47 -7.62
C MET A 457 24.95 -39.83 -7.59
N VAL A 458 25.38 -39.33 -6.44
CA VAL A 458 26.67 -38.65 -6.28
C VAL A 458 27.84 -39.62 -6.10
N THR A 459 27.58 -40.81 -5.55
CA THR A 459 28.62 -41.82 -5.28
C THR A 459 28.83 -42.82 -6.42
N THR A 460 27.81 -43.07 -7.26
CA THR A 460 27.92 -43.97 -8.41
C THR A 460 28.71 -43.32 -9.54
N THR A 461 29.86 -43.91 -9.87
CA THR A 461 30.71 -43.46 -10.98
C THR A 461 30.13 -43.85 -12.34
N ASN A 462 30.21 -42.94 -13.33
CA ASN A 462 29.75 -43.17 -14.70
C ASN A 462 28.26 -43.51 -14.83
N LEU A 463 27.43 -43.00 -13.91
CA LEU A 463 25.98 -43.17 -13.95
C LEU A 463 25.40 -42.47 -15.19
N THR A 464 24.77 -43.23 -16.09
CA THR A 464 24.05 -42.66 -17.24
C THR A 464 22.62 -42.36 -16.84
N VAL A 465 22.17 -41.14 -17.12
CA VAL A 465 20.79 -40.69 -16.87
C VAL A 465 20.10 -40.35 -18.18
N ALA A 466 18.80 -40.60 -18.26
CA ALA A 466 17.94 -40.00 -19.27
C ALA A 466 17.10 -38.92 -18.60
N LEU A 467 17.12 -37.72 -19.18
CA LEU A 467 16.56 -36.50 -18.61
C LEU A 467 15.48 -35.90 -19.51
N PHE A 468 14.37 -35.49 -18.90
CA PHE A 468 13.27 -34.78 -19.53
C PHE A 468 12.66 -33.78 -18.53
N PRO A 469 12.07 -32.65 -18.93
CA PRO A 469 11.39 -31.76 -17.99
C PRO A 469 9.98 -32.27 -17.66
N ASP A 470 9.69 -32.52 -16.39
CA ASP A 470 8.31 -32.84 -15.95
C ASP A 470 7.40 -31.60 -15.90
N PRO A 471 6.08 -31.77 -16.04
CA PRO A 471 5.10 -30.72 -15.74
C PRO A 471 5.28 -30.18 -14.32
N ASN A 472 5.37 -28.85 -14.19
CA ASN A 472 5.53 -28.20 -12.90
C ASN A 472 4.19 -28.14 -12.15
N VAL A 473 4.06 -28.91 -11.07
CA VAL A 473 2.85 -28.98 -10.23
C VAL A 473 2.56 -27.70 -9.46
N TRP A 474 3.54 -26.80 -9.29
CA TRP A 474 3.36 -25.53 -8.62
C TRP A 474 2.65 -24.50 -9.50
N VAL A 475 2.79 -24.55 -10.82
CA VAL A 475 2.07 -23.63 -11.72
C VAL A 475 0.55 -23.65 -11.49
N PRO A 476 -0.15 -24.81 -11.49
CA PRO A 476 -1.58 -24.86 -11.15
C PRO A 476 -1.86 -24.56 -9.67
N ALA A 477 -0.95 -24.87 -8.75
CA ALA A 477 -1.14 -24.56 -7.33
C ALA A 477 -1.06 -23.04 -7.04
N LEU A 478 -0.08 -22.35 -7.63
CA LEU A 478 0.13 -20.91 -7.51
C LEU A 478 -1.03 -20.13 -8.15
N THR A 479 -1.59 -20.63 -9.25
CA THR A 479 -2.76 -20.03 -9.91
C THR A 479 -4.10 -20.41 -9.26
N SER A 480 -4.10 -21.35 -8.32
CA SER A 480 -5.31 -21.82 -7.64
C SER A 480 -5.98 -20.70 -6.81
N ALA A 481 -7.31 -20.78 -6.70
CA ALA A 481 -8.08 -19.83 -5.91
C ALA A 481 -7.66 -19.78 -4.42
N PRO A 482 -7.41 -20.92 -3.73
CA PRO A 482 -6.92 -20.89 -2.35
C PRO A 482 -5.61 -20.10 -2.21
N TYR A 483 -4.64 -20.32 -3.11
CA TYR A 483 -3.38 -19.59 -3.09
C TYR A 483 -3.61 -18.08 -3.32
N GLN A 484 -4.31 -17.73 -4.39
CA GLN A 484 -4.56 -16.34 -4.76
C GLN A 484 -5.36 -15.59 -3.68
N ILE A 485 -6.30 -16.25 -3.00
CA ILE A 485 -7.11 -15.60 -1.96
C ILE A 485 -6.28 -15.43 -0.68
N PHE A 486 -5.70 -16.51 -0.14
CA PHE A 486 -5.16 -16.52 1.21
C PHE A 486 -3.71 -16.03 1.31
N LEU A 487 -2.91 -16.18 0.25
CA LEU A 487 -1.53 -15.69 0.22
C LEU A 487 -1.39 -14.35 -0.48
N ARG A 488 -2.25 -14.03 -1.44
CA ARG A 488 -2.13 -12.81 -2.24
C ARG A 488 -3.16 -11.75 -1.86
N TRP A 489 -4.41 -11.92 -2.29
CA TRP A 489 -5.39 -10.83 -2.30
C TRP A 489 -5.85 -10.42 -0.91
N LEU A 490 -6.11 -11.37 -0.01
CA LEU A 490 -6.58 -11.06 1.34
C LEU A 490 -5.47 -10.36 2.16
N PRO A 491 -4.23 -10.86 2.22
CA PRO A 491 -3.11 -10.14 2.81
C PRO A 491 -2.86 -8.77 2.18
N ALA A 492 -2.85 -8.67 0.85
CA ALA A 492 -2.65 -7.42 0.13
C ALA A 492 -3.67 -6.36 0.55
N CYS A 493 -4.96 -6.73 0.60
CA CYS A 493 -6.04 -5.85 1.02
C CYS A 493 -5.87 -5.40 2.48
N MET A 494 -5.58 -6.34 3.38
CA MET A 494 -5.47 -6.06 4.82
C MET A 494 -4.28 -5.17 5.14
N LEU A 495 -3.12 -5.46 4.57
CA LEU A 495 -1.90 -4.66 4.74
C LEU A 495 -2.05 -3.28 4.10
N SER A 496 -2.65 -3.20 2.90
CA SER A 496 -2.94 -1.91 2.25
C SER A 496 -3.91 -1.07 3.07
N PHE A 497 -4.98 -1.69 3.59
CA PHE A 497 -5.92 -1.03 4.50
C PHE A 497 -5.22 -0.56 5.78
N ALA A 498 -4.40 -1.40 6.40
CA ALA A 498 -3.65 -1.05 7.59
C ALA A 498 -2.72 0.14 7.31
N GLY A 499 -1.96 0.13 6.21
CA GLY A 499 -1.08 1.24 5.84
C GLY A 499 -1.82 2.55 5.57
N LEU A 500 -2.96 2.48 4.88
CA LEU A 500 -3.86 3.64 4.66
C LEU A 500 -4.41 4.19 5.99
N ALA A 501 -4.95 3.31 6.84
CA ALA A 501 -5.48 3.69 8.14
C ALA A 501 -4.38 4.24 9.06
N ALA A 502 -3.16 3.69 9.00
CA ALA A 502 -2.00 4.15 9.76
C ALA A 502 -1.64 5.58 9.35
N THR A 503 -1.60 5.85 8.05
CA THR A 503 -1.37 7.18 7.48
C THR A 503 -2.43 8.18 7.95
N VAL A 504 -3.70 7.80 7.89
CA VAL A 504 -4.83 8.62 8.35
C VAL A 504 -4.70 8.92 9.84
N PHE A 505 -4.45 7.91 10.67
CA PHE A 505 -4.31 8.11 12.12
C PHE A 505 -3.06 8.91 12.47
N ALA A 506 -1.91 8.65 11.84
CA ALA A 506 -0.68 9.45 12.05
C ALA A 506 -0.95 10.92 11.76
N THR A 507 -1.63 11.19 10.64
CA THR A 507 -2.05 12.53 10.24
C THR A 507 -2.96 13.16 11.29
N MET A 508 -3.97 12.44 11.78
CA MET A 508 -4.90 12.92 12.83
C MET A 508 -4.20 13.21 14.16
N HIS A 509 -3.20 12.40 14.55
CA HIS A 509 -2.41 12.62 15.75
C HIS A 509 -1.49 13.85 15.61
N TYR A 510 -0.79 13.98 14.48
CA TYR A 510 0.00 15.18 14.13
C TYR A 510 -0.86 16.45 14.20
N GLN A 511 -2.03 16.38 13.59
CA GLN A 511 -3.06 17.41 13.58
C GLN A 511 -3.50 17.84 14.99
N ARG A 512 -3.59 16.92 15.96
CA ARG A 512 -3.87 17.25 17.36
C ARG A 512 -2.71 17.94 18.04
N MET A 513 -1.48 17.48 17.80
CA MET A 513 -0.29 18.14 18.32
C MET A 513 -0.20 19.59 17.80
N LEU A 514 -0.52 19.81 16.52
CA LEU A 514 -0.52 21.15 15.93
C LEU A 514 -1.59 22.06 16.54
N MET A 515 -2.82 21.56 16.72
CA MET A 515 -3.89 22.34 17.37
C MET A 515 -3.52 22.69 18.81
N LYS A 516 -2.93 21.75 19.54
CA LYS A 516 -2.50 21.95 20.92
C LYS A 516 -1.33 22.93 21.02
N TYR A 517 -0.35 22.85 20.11
CA TYR A 517 0.72 23.85 20.02
C TYR A 517 0.17 25.26 19.78
N LYS A 518 -0.77 25.41 18.84
CA LYS A 518 -1.39 26.70 18.55
C LYS A 518 -2.24 27.24 19.70
N SER A 519 -2.78 26.38 20.57
CA SER A 519 -3.47 26.83 21.79
C SER A 519 -2.50 27.18 22.91
N ASP A 520 -1.41 26.42 23.04
CA ASP A 520 -0.46 26.53 24.15
C ASP A 520 0.58 27.64 23.92
N VAL A 521 0.87 27.99 22.66
CA VAL A 521 1.93 28.96 22.29
C VAL A 521 1.33 30.20 21.60
N PRO A 522 1.52 31.40 22.18
CA PRO A 522 1.09 32.68 21.59
C PRO A 522 1.57 32.88 20.15
N GLU A 523 0.74 33.46 19.28
CA GLU A 523 1.00 33.57 17.82
C GLU A 523 2.32 34.29 17.50
N ASN A 524 2.71 35.30 18.28
CA ASN A 524 3.97 36.04 18.15
C ASN A 524 5.23 35.22 18.48
N LEU A 525 5.08 34.06 19.12
CA LEU A 525 6.17 33.17 19.53
C LEU A 525 6.19 31.86 18.71
N GLN A 526 5.33 31.71 17.71
CA GLN A 526 5.26 30.53 16.85
C GLN A 526 6.39 30.54 15.82
N THR A 527 7.51 29.87 16.14
CA THR A 527 8.66 29.68 15.24
C THR A 527 8.84 28.21 14.88
N LEU A 528 9.46 27.93 13.74
CA LEU A 528 9.73 26.55 13.29
C LEU A 528 10.58 25.77 14.31
N SER A 529 11.58 26.41 14.91
CA SER A 529 12.41 25.80 15.96
C SER A 529 11.60 25.36 17.17
N ARG A 530 10.69 26.22 17.66
CA ARG A 530 9.81 25.90 18.80
C ARG A 530 8.77 24.84 18.43
N TRP A 531 8.28 24.84 17.19
CA TRP A 531 7.41 23.79 16.70
C TRP A 531 8.13 22.43 16.70
N VAL A 532 9.36 22.36 16.19
CA VAL A 532 10.16 21.12 16.19
C VAL A 532 10.42 20.64 17.62
N GLN A 533 10.80 21.52 18.54
CA GLN A 533 10.96 21.17 19.96
C GLN A 533 9.65 20.68 20.59
N TYR A 534 8.51 21.33 20.28
CA TYR A 534 7.20 20.91 20.77
C TYR A 534 6.83 19.52 20.25
N VAL A 535 7.04 19.28 18.95
CA VAL A 535 6.83 17.96 18.33
C VAL A 535 7.74 16.94 18.99
N GLN A 536 9.04 17.19 19.15
CA GLN A 536 9.96 16.27 19.82
C GLN A 536 9.52 15.92 21.25
N ALA A 537 8.98 16.88 22.00
CA ALA A 537 8.48 16.66 23.35
C ALA A 537 7.17 15.86 23.43
N HIS A 538 6.34 15.91 22.38
CA HIS A 538 5.01 15.26 22.34
C HIS A 538 4.94 14.03 21.42
N PHE A 539 5.96 13.83 20.59
CA PHE A 539 6.12 12.66 19.77
C PHE A 539 6.36 11.46 20.68
N GLY A 540 5.73 10.34 20.34
CA GLY A 540 5.60 9.22 21.26
C GLY A 540 5.41 7.91 20.53
N PRO A 541 5.40 6.78 21.26
CA PRO A 541 5.38 5.44 20.67
C PRO A 541 4.24 5.22 19.67
N GLN A 542 3.05 5.77 19.95
CA GLN A 542 1.91 5.70 19.04
C GLN A 542 2.16 6.34 17.67
N HIS A 543 2.91 7.44 17.62
CA HIS A 543 3.21 8.13 16.36
C HIS A 543 4.22 7.34 15.54
N LEU A 544 5.25 6.81 16.21
CA LEU A 544 6.27 5.98 15.58
C LEU A 544 5.65 4.71 14.99
N ALA A 545 4.81 4.00 15.77
CA ALA A 545 4.13 2.80 15.29
C ALA A 545 3.27 3.06 14.04
N LEU A 546 2.52 4.18 14.02
CA LEU A 546 1.69 4.53 12.86
C LEU A 546 2.53 4.90 11.63
N ILE A 547 3.67 5.56 11.80
CA ILE A 547 4.58 5.86 10.68
C ILE A 547 5.20 4.58 10.14
N VAL A 548 5.72 3.72 11.03
CA VAL A 548 6.32 2.45 10.62
C VAL A 548 5.29 1.58 9.89
N GLU A 549 4.07 1.43 10.41
CA GLU A 549 3.00 0.68 9.74
C GLU A 549 2.58 1.31 8.41
N SER A 550 2.53 2.64 8.30
CA SER A 550 2.21 3.30 7.03
C SER A 550 3.20 2.95 5.92
N LEU A 551 4.47 2.76 6.28
CA LEU A 551 5.52 2.39 5.33
C LEU A 551 5.55 0.88 5.11
N SER A 552 5.67 0.09 6.17
CA SER A 552 5.85 -1.36 6.06
C SER A 552 4.60 -2.07 5.52
N ALA A 553 3.41 -1.70 5.98
CA ALA A 553 2.17 -2.38 5.56
C ALA A 553 1.77 -1.99 4.14
N THR A 554 1.92 -0.71 3.75
CA THR A 554 1.68 -0.30 2.36
C THR A 554 2.67 -0.95 1.40
N THR A 555 3.97 -1.00 1.76
CA THR A 555 4.99 -1.62 0.90
C THR A 555 4.72 -3.11 0.71
N LEU A 556 4.49 -3.87 1.79
CA LEU A 556 4.17 -5.29 1.69
C LEU A 556 2.85 -5.53 0.94
N GLY A 557 1.80 -4.80 1.30
CA GLY A 557 0.47 -5.01 0.72
C GLY A 557 0.42 -4.75 -0.79
N VAL A 558 1.06 -3.67 -1.25
CA VAL A 558 1.05 -3.27 -2.65
C VAL A 558 2.14 -3.98 -3.45
N VAL A 559 3.39 -3.93 -2.98
CA VAL A 559 4.55 -4.39 -3.75
C VAL A 559 4.68 -5.90 -3.66
N ALA A 560 4.85 -6.45 -2.46
CA ALA A 560 5.14 -7.88 -2.29
C ALA A 560 3.94 -8.76 -2.68
N PHE A 561 2.76 -8.43 -2.17
CA PHE A 561 1.55 -9.25 -2.38
C PHE A 561 0.73 -8.81 -3.60
N GLY A 562 0.39 -7.53 -3.73
CA GLY A 562 -0.43 -7.07 -4.85
C GLY A 562 0.24 -7.29 -6.21
N ILE A 563 1.41 -6.69 -6.39
CA ILE A 563 2.19 -6.74 -7.63
C ILE A 563 2.95 -8.08 -7.75
N GLY A 564 3.79 -8.40 -6.78
CA GLY A 564 4.65 -9.58 -6.81
C GLY A 564 3.91 -10.92 -6.71
N GLY A 565 2.70 -10.92 -6.13
CA GLY A 565 1.89 -12.12 -6.03
C GLY A 565 2.45 -13.18 -5.09
N PHE A 566 3.50 -12.90 -4.30
CA PHE A 566 4.20 -13.85 -3.43
C PHE A 566 4.48 -15.18 -4.15
N PHE A 567 5.51 -15.23 -5.00
CA PHE A 567 5.85 -16.36 -5.90
C PHE A 567 4.82 -16.70 -7.00
N SER A 568 3.56 -16.25 -6.93
CA SER A 568 2.55 -16.64 -7.93
C SER A 568 2.54 -15.86 -9.23
N THR A 569 3.37 -14.82 -9.37
CA THR A 569 3.45 -14.03 -10.60
C THR A 569 4.88 -13.64 -10.94
N PRO A 570 5.18 -13.45 -12.23
CA PRO A 570 6.50 -13.02 -12.68
C PRO A 570 6.63 -11.50 -12.78
N ASN A 571 5.93 -10.75 -11.91
CA ASN A 571 5.93 -9.29 -12.00
C ASN A 571 7.15 -8.66 -11.31
N LEU A 572 7.80 -9.40 -10.41
CA LEU A 572 8.98 -8.95 -9.66
C LEU A 572 10.12 -9.95 -9.86
N PRO A 573 11.37 -9.46 -9.98
CA PRO A 573 12.52 -10.36 -9.99
C PRO A 573 12.64 -11.11 -8.67
N LEU A 574 13.26 -12.29 -8.72
CA LEU A 574 13.39 -13.18 -7.56
C LEU A 574 14.06 -12.47 -6.39
N SER A 575 15.14 -11.72 -6.60
CA SER A 575 15.79 -10.91 -5.58
C SER A 575 14.84 -9.97 -4.82
N ALA A 576 13.87 -9.36 -5.51
CA ALA A 576 12.87 -8.51 -4.87
C ALA A 576 11.84 -9.32 -4.08
N VAL A 577 11.42 -10.48 -4.59
CA VAL A 577 10.54 -11.40 -3.87
C VAL A 577 11.22 -11.89 -2.58
N LEU A 578 12.48 -12.31 -2.68
CA LEU A 578 13.31 -12.78 -1.58
C LEU A 578 13.60 -11.70 -0.54
N PHE A 579 13.80 -10.45 -0.94
CA PHE A 579 13.90 -9.33 0.02
C PHE A 579 12.69 -9.25 0.95
N PHE A 580 11.49 -9.46 0.40
CA PHE A 580 10.23 -9.37 1.14
C PHE A 580 9.79 -10.69 1.80
N ILE A 581 10.53 -11.80 1.65
CA ILE A 581 10.11 -13.11 2.17
C ILE A 581 9.99 -13.14 3.70
N THR A 582 10.79 -12.32 4.39
CA THR A 582 10.73 -12.11 5.85
C THR A 582 9.53 -11.25 6.28
N LEU A 583 8.74 -10.75 5.32
CA LEU A 583 7.54 -9.93 5.54
C LEU A 583 7.81 -8.65 6.36
N LEU A 584 9.02 -8.10 6.23
CA LEU A 584 9.52 -6.96 7.03
C LEU A 584 9.20 -7.16 8.51
N SER A 585 9.48 -8.37 9.03
CA SER A 585 9.09 -8.80 10.37
C SER A 585 9.71 -7.91 11.46
N GLY A 586 10.91 -7.38 11.21
CA GLY A 586 11.61 -6.44 12.08
C GLY A 586 10.88 -5.10 12.20
N PHE A 587 10.47 -4.50 11.08
CA PHE A 587 9.64 -3.29 11.08
C PHE A 587 8.31 -3.53 11.80
N GLY A 588 7.69 -4.67 11.56
CA GLY A 588 6.49 -5.07 12.28
C GLY A 588 6.72 -5.20 13.79
N PHE A 589 7.83 -5.82 14.18
CA PHE A 589 8.16 -6.01 15.59
C PHE A 589 8.38 -4.69 16.33
N VAL A 590 9.02 -3.70 15.70
CA VAL A 590 9.13 -2.34 16.26
C VAL A 590 7.74 -1.76 16.56
N SER A 591 6.81 -1.83 15.61
CA SER A 591 5.43 -1.37 15.81
C SER A 591 4.70 -2.15 16.91
N THR A 592 4.98 -3.44 17.08
CA THR A 592 4.45 -4.27 18.18
C THR A 592 4.96 -3.77 19.53
N ILE A 593 6.26 -3.53 19.67
CA ILE A 593 6.84 -3.03 20.93
C ILE A 593 6.26 -1.65 21.26
N MET A 594 6.17 -0.75 20.28
CA MET A 594 5.55 0.57 20.48
C MET A 594 4.07 0.45 20.91
N SER A 595 3.32 -0.48 20.32
CA SER A 595 1.94 -0.80 20.71
C SER A 595 1.86 -1.34 22.13
N SER A 596 2.72 -2.29 22.49
CA SER A 596 2.81 -2.84 23.84
C SER A 596 3.13 -1.76 24.88
N ILE A 597 4.04 -0.82 24.58
CA ILE A 597 4.36 0.31 25.47
C ILE A 597 3.14 1.15 25.76
N VAL A 598 2.36 1.49 24.73
CA VAL A 598 1.14 2.29 24.92
C VAL A 598 0.12 1.52 25.74
N TRP A 599 -0.10 0.23 25.48
CA TRP A 599 -0.99 -0.60 26.29
C TRP A 599 -0.55 -0.63 27.75
N SER A 600 0.69 -1.04 28.02
CA SER A 600 1.22 -1.21 29.37
C SER A 600 1.22 0.09 30.17
N ARG A 601 1.56 1.23 29.54
CA ARG A 601 1.49 2.55 30.20
C ARG A 601 0.05 2.96 30.55
N GLN A 602 -0.90 2.72 29.65
CA GLN A 602 -2.30 3.08 29.91
C GLN A 602 -2.95 2.15 30.94
N LEU A 603 -2.62 0.85 30.90
CA LEU A 603 -3.07 -0.12 31.89
C LEU A 603 -2.55 0.23 33.28
N HIS A 604 -1.24 0.51 33.42
CA HIS A 604 -0.65 0.87 34.70
C HIS A 604 -1.21 2.18 35.28
N ARG A 605 -1.48 3.17 34.43
CA ARG A 605 -2.13 4.43 34.85
C ARG A 605 -3.55 4.23 35.33
N ALA A 606 -4.31 3.35 34.69
CA ALA A 606 -5.70 3.11 35.03
C ALA A 606 -5.87 2.15 36.22
N LEU A 607 -4.96 1.18 36.36
CA LEU A 607 -5.01 0.13 37.37
C LEU A 607 -3.58 -0.18 37.86
N PRO A 608 -3.05 0.60 38.83
CA PRO A 608 -1.69 0.41 39.34
C PRO A 608 -1.44 -1.00 39.87
N GLY A 609 -2.45 -1.64 40.48
CA GLY A 609 -2.39 -3.00 41.02
C GLY A 609 -2.59 -4.13 40.01
N ALA A 610 -3.00 -3.85 38.77
CA ALA A 610 -3.19 -4.87 37.72
C ALA A 610 -1.91 -5.24 36.98
N ALA A 611 -0.87 -4.38 37.06
CA ALA A 611 0.40 -4.61 36.41
C ALA A 611 1.32 -5.44 37.31
N SER A 612 1.71 -6.64 36.87
CA SER A 612 2.72 -7.44 37.57
C SER A 612 4.07 -6.71 37.57
N SER A 613 4.83 -6.81 38.67
CA SER A 613 6.14 -6.19 38.87
C SER A 613 7.29 -6.83 38.08
N SER A 614 7.00 -7.53 36.98
CA SER A 614 8.02 -8.26 36.23
C SER A 614 8.97 -7.30 35.48
N ARG A 615 10.25 -7.68 35.38
CA ARG A 615 11.26 -6.90 34.62
C ARG A 615 10.88 -6.76 33.14
N LEU A 616 10.27 -7.80 32.55
CA LEU A 616 9.74 -7.75 31.18
C LEU A 616 8.63 -6.71 31.05
N THR A 617 7.72 -6.63 32.02
CA THR A 617 6.67 -5.60 32.07
C THR A 617 7.27 -4.19 32.12
N SER A 618 8.34 -3.99 32.91
CA SER A 618 9.07 -2.71 33.00
C SER A 618 9.70 -2.30 31.64
N ILE A 619 10.34 -3.26 30.95
CA ILE A 619 10.92 -3.04 29.61
C ILE A 619 9.83 -2.73 28.58
N LEU A 620 8.73 -3.51 28.58
CA LEU A 620 7.60 -3.34 27.67
C LEU A 620 6.71 -2.14 28.03
N ARG A 621 6.81 -1.58 29.24
CA ARG A 621 6.25 -0.28 29.63
C ARG A 621 7.15 0.88 29.18
N GLY A 622 8.39 0.60 28.80
CA GLY A 622 9.36 1.57 28.33
C GLY A 622 9.98 2.39 29.46
N ASP A 623 10.14 1.81 30.65
CA ASP A 623 10.83 2.45 31.77
C ASP A 623 12.36 2.42 31.55
N HIS A 624 12.84 1.32 30.95
CA HIS A 624 14.24 1.15 30.56
C HIS A 624 14.44 1.50 29.09
N ARG A 625 14.59 2.81 28.80
CA ARG A 625 14.68 3.34 27.41
C ARG A 625 15.72 2.63 26.55
N TRP A 626 16.89 2.33 27.09
CA TRP A 626 17.96 1.61 26.38
C TRP A 626 17.58 0.18 26.05
N ALA A 627 17.03 -0.57 27.01
CA ALA A 627 16.57 -1.94 26.78
C ALA A 627 15.45 -1.99 25.73
N THR A 628 14.50 -1.04 25.76
CA THR A 628 13.45 -0.92 24.75
C THR A 628 14.02 -0.59 23.37
N ALA A 629 15.00 0.33 23.28
CA ALA A 629 15.66 0.68 22.02
C ALA A 629 16.40 -0.52 21.44
N VAL A 630 17.17 -1.24 22.25
CA VAL A 630 17.87 -2.48 21.86
C VAL A 630 16.88 -3.53 21.35
N LEU A 631 15.76 -3.73 22.07
CA LEU A 631 14.70 -4.67 21.68
C LEU A 631 14.02 -4.29 20.36
N CYS A 632 14.06 -3.03 19.95
CA CYS A 632 13.54 -2.58 18.65
C CYS A 632 14.59 -2.65 17.54
N VAL A 633 15.82 -2.19 17.81
CA VAL A 633 16.88 -2.03 16.80
C VAL A 633 17.49 -3.37 16.42
N ILE A 634 17.78 -4.26 17.38
CA ILE A 634 18.45 -5.53 17.06
C ILE A 634 17.59 -6.39 16.12
N PRO A 635 16.30 -6.68 16.40
CA PRO A 635 15.48 -7.48 15.49
C PRO A 635 15.29 -6.81 14.12
N LEU A 636 15.18 -5.48 14.09
CA LEU A 636 15.08 -4.73 12.84
C LEU A 636 16.34 -4.89 11.97
N VAL A 637 17.52 -4.78 12.57
CA VAL A 637 18.81 -4.94 11.87
C VAL A 637 18.97 -6.37 11.39
N ILE A 638 18.66 -7.37 12.23
CA ILE A 638 18.74 -8.80 11.87
C ILE A 638 17.79 -9.12 10.71
N ASP A 639 16.54 -8.67 10.76
CA ASP A 639 15.55 -8.87 9.68
C ASP A 639 15.99 -8.19 8.38
N THR A 640 16.45 -6.94 8.45
CA THR A 640 16.91 -6.19 7.28
C THR A 640 18.16 -6.85 6.68
N PHE A 641 19.10 -7.28 7.52
CA PHE A 641 20.30 -7.98 7.08
C PHE A 641 19.94 -9.31 6.41
N THR A 642 19.07 -10.11 7.03
CA THR A 642 18.56 -11.37 6.46
C THR A 642 17.86 -11.14 5.12
N SER A 643 16.98 -10.13 5.01
CA SER A 643 16.35 -9.73 3.75
C SER A 643 17.35 -9.35 2.66
N VAL A 644 18.43 -8.64 3.03
CA VAL A 644 19.50 -8.28 2.09
C VAL A 644 20.29 -9.52 1.65
N LEU A 645 20.59 -10.43 2.58
CA LEU A 645 21.25 -11.70 2.24
C LEU A 645 20.40 -12.52 1.26
N TYR A 646 19.09 -12.68 1.52
CA TYR A 646 18.19 -13.36 0.59
C TYR A 646 18.09 -12.66 -0.77
N ALA A 647 18.02 -11.33 -0.79
CA ALA A 647 18.02 -10.57 -2.05
C ALA A 647 19.33 -10.73 -2.84
N ALA A 648 20.44 -11.03 -2.15
CA ALA A 648 21.74 -11.35 -2.73
C ALA A 648 21.93 -12.86 -3.00
N TYR A 649 20.86 -13.66 -2.92
CA TYR A 649 20.85 -15.11 -3.09
C TYR A 649 21.71 -15.87 -2.06
N PHE A 650 22.05 -15.23 -0.93
CA PHE A 650 22.78 -15.84 0.16
C PHE A 650 21.80 -16.48 1.16
N GLU A 651 21.34 -17.68 0.82
CA GLU A 651 20.44 -18.49 1.64
C GLU A 651 21.25 -19.57 2.34
N THR A 652 21.37 -19.49 3.67
CA THR A 652 22.04 -20.53 4.48
C THR A 652 21.05 -21.07 5.50
N SER A 653 21.05 -22.38 5.69
CA SER A 653 20.15 -23.05 6.66
C SER A 653 20.28 -22.47 8.07
N LEU A 654 21.50 -22.06 8.44
CA LEU A 654 21.79 -21.39 9.71
C LEU A 654 21.09 -20.03 9.83
N THR A 655 21.14 -19.20 8.78
CA THR A 655 20.51 -17.87 8.79
C THR A 655 18.99 -17.99 8.91
N ASP A 656 18.37 -18.91 8.15
CA ASP A 656 16.93 -19.17 8.18
C ASP A 656 16.46 -19.63 9.55
N THR A 657 17.20 -20.58 10.13
CA THR A 657 16.91 -21.14 11.45
C THR A 657 17.06 -20.07 12.53
N LEU A 658 18.17 -19.33 12.55
CA LEU A 658 18.42 -18.28 13.54
C LEU A 658 17.36 -17.18 13.44
N ASN A 659 17.07 -16.68 12.24
CA ASN A 659 16.07 -15.63 12.04
C ASN A 659 14.69 -16.10 12.51
N SER A 660 14.27 -17.32 12.10
CA SER A 660 12.99 -17.91 12.50
C SER A 660 12.89 -18.12 14.01
N CYS A 661 13.93 -18.66 14.65
CA CYS A 661 13.97 -18.88 16.10
C CYS A 661 13.92 -17.57 16.89
N ILE A 662 14.65 -16.54 16.46
CA ILE A 662 14.66 -15.22 17.10
C ILE A 662 13.26 -14.61 17.03
N PHE A 663 12.66 -14.54 15.83
CA PHE A 663 11.34 -13.94 15.67
C PHE A 663 10.24 -14.76 16.35
N ALA A 664 10.27 -16.09 16.30
CA ALA A 664 9.33 -16.92 17.03
C ALA A 664 9.41 -16.67 18.55
N SER A 665 10.62 -16.65 19.11
CA SER A 665 10.83 -16.42 20.54
C SER A 665 10.34 -15.03 20.98
N LEU A 666 10.68 -14.00 20.20
CA LEU A 666 10.24 -12.62 20.46
C LEU A 666 8.71 -12.49 20.37
N GLN A 667 8.09 -13.13 19.38
CA GLN A 667 6.64 -13.10 19.23
C GLN A 667 5.93 -13.87 20.36
N ILE A 668 6.42 -15.04 20.77
CA ILE A 668 5.89 -15.78 21.93
C ILE A 668 5.99 -14.94 23.20
N MET A 669 7.15 -14.34 23.45
CA MET A 669 7.40 -13.52 24.64
C MET A 669 6.42 -12.34 24.73
N VAL A 670 6.29 -11.55 23.65
CA VAL A 670 5.44 -10.35 23.66
C VAL A 670 3.96 -10.72 23.64
N SER A 671 3.54 -11.71 22.84
CA SER A 671 2.15 -12.15 22.78
C SER A 671 1.68 -12.71 24.12
N GLY A 672 2.51 -13.53 24.79
CA GLY A 672 2.25 -14.05 26.13
C GLY A 672 2.09 -12.95 27.17
N HIS A 673 3.00 -11.96 27.17
CA HIS A 673 2.89 -10.80 28.05
C HIS A 673 1.58 -10.02 27.83
N LEU A 674 1.21 -9.77 26.58
CA LEU A 674 -0.03 -9.06 26.23
C LEU A 674 -1.27 -9.84 26.68
N ILE A 675 -1.31 -11.17 26.50
CA ILE A 675 -2.41 -12.03 26.98
C ILE A 675 -2.55 -11.93 28.49
N VAL A 676 -1.45 -12.07 29.24
CA VAL A 676 -1.45 -11.96 30.71
C VAL A 676 -1.95 -10.57 31.14
N SER A 677 -1.48 -9.51 30.47
CA SER A 677 -1.87 -8.12 30.78
C SER A 677 -3.34 -7.85 30.48
N VAL A 678 -3.87 -8.38 29.38
CA VAL A 678 -5.31 -8.28 29.02
C VAL A 678 -6.17 -9.09 29.98
N ARG A 679 -5.74 -10.28 30.40
CA ARG A 679 -6.44 -11.09 31.41
C ARG A 679 -6.49 -10.37 32.76
N ALA A 680 -5.37 -9.78 33.20
CA ALA A 680 -5.32 -8.97 34.41
C ALA A 680 -6.28 -7.77 34.32
N TYR A 681 -6.30 -7.06 33.18
CA TYR A 681 -7.26 -5.99 32.93
C TYR A 681 -8.72 -6.47 33.07
N TYR A 682 -9.12 -7.57 32.42
CA TYR A 682 -10.50 -8.06 32.52
C TYR A 682 -10.87 -8.53 33.92
N ARG A 683 -9.91 -9.09 34.68
CA ARG A 683 -10.14 -9.49 36.08
C ARG A 683 -10.41 -8.28 36.95
N GLU A 684 -9.53 -7.28 36.91
CA GLU A 684 -9.62 -6.08 37.74
C GLU A 684 -10.75 -5.14 37.29
N ALA A 685 -10.97 -5.01 35.97
CA ALA A 685 -12.07 -4.22 35.44
C ALA A 685 -13.43 -4.78 35.85
N ARG A 686 -13.59 -6.11 35.98
CA ARG A 686 -14.83 -6.74 36.48
C ARG A 686 -15.14 -6.29 37.91
N TRP A 687 -14.14 -6.26 38.78
CA TRP A 687 -14.27 -5.78 40.17
C TRP A 687 -14.59 -4.29 40.23
N VAL A 688 -13.90 -3.48 39.41
CA VAL A 688 -14.14 -2.02 39.36
C VAL A 688 -15.50 -1.70 38.76
N THR A 689 -16.00 -2.41 37.73
CA THR A 689 -17.37 -2.19 37.21
C THR A 689 -18.46 -2.62 38.18
N LEU A 690 -18.18 -3.63 39.02
CA LEU A 690 -19.11 -4.01 40.10
C LEU A 690 -19.10 -2.98 41.22
N ALA A 691 -17.96 -2.30 41.47
CA ALA A 691 -17.82 -1.28 42.51
C ALA A 691 -18.19 0.16 42.05
N ALA A 692 -18.05 0.47 40.76
CA ALA A 692 -18.19 1.80 40.17
C ALA A 692 -19.50 1.99 39.38
N ALA A 693 -20.56 1.26 39.73
CA ALA A 693 -21.92 1.51 39.23
C ALA A 693 -22.46 2.91 39.61
N THR A 694 -21.64 3.77 40.22
CA THR A 694 -21.95 5.12 40.70
C THR A 694 -21.29 6.23 39.85
N ASP A 695 -22.05 6.74 38.89
CA ASP A 695 -22.22 8.18 38.53
C ASP A 695 -21.12 9.08 37.92
N ARG A 696 -19.99 8.59 37.38
CA ARG A 696 -19.01 9.50 36.71
C ARG A 696 -18.84 9.33 35.19
N PRO A 697 -19.24 10.32 34.35
CA PRO A 697 -19.13 10.25 32.89
C PRO A 697 -17.69 10.31 32.34
N LYS A 698 -16.73 10.86 33.10
CA LYS A 698 -15.29 10.85 32.70
C LYS A 698 -14.70 9.43 32.71
N ASP A 699 -15.19 8.56 33.59
CA ASP A 699 -14.68 7.20 33.75
C ASP A 699 -15.16 6.28 32.61
N GLN A 700 -16.35 6.55 32.06
CA GLN A 700 -16.89 5.83 30.89
C GLN A 700 -16.03 6.02 29.62
N ALA A 701 -15.52 7.23 29.37
CA ALA A 701 -14.68 7.52 28.20
C ALA A 701 -13.29 6.88 28.31
N LEU A 702 -12.73 6.81 29.52
CA LEU A 702 -11.49 6.08 29.79
C LEU A 702 -11.69 4.58 29.61
N GLN A 703 -12.77 4.03 30.17
CA GLN A 703 -13.12 2.62 30.07
C GLN A 703 -13.36 2.17 28.62
N ALA A 704 -14.06 2.97 27.80
CA ALA A 704 -14.30 2.66 26.39
C ALA A 704 -13.00 2.53 25.58
N VAL A 705 -11.96 3.28 25.94
CA VAL A 705 -10.65 3.18 25.30
C VAL A 705 -9.83 2.03 25.85
N LEU A 706 -9.85 1.77 27.14
CA LEU A 706 -9.20 0.59 27.70
C LEU A 706 -9.80 -0.71 27.11
N LEU A 707 -11.12 -0.77 26.95
CA LEU A 707 -11.80 -1.89 26.27
C LEU A 707 -11.41 -2.05 24.80
N ARG A 708 -11.20 -0.95 24.08
CA ARG A 708 -10.70 -1.01 22.70
C ARG A 708 -9.26 -1.50 22.67
N LEU A 709 -8.40 -0.90 23.48
CA LEU A 709 -6.99 -1.25 23.58
C LEU A 709 -6.83 -2.71 24.01
N SER A 710 -7.65 -3.23 24.91
CA SER A 710 -7.61 -4.64 25.34
C SER A 710 -8.00 -5.59 24.21
N ARG A 711 -9.03 -5.26 23.41
CA ARG A 711 -9.42 -6.05 22.23
C ARG A 711 -8.35 -6.03 21.15
N CYS A 712 -7.76 -4.87 20.88
CA CYS A 712 -6.65 -4.75 19.92
C CYS A 712 -5.41 -5.48 20.42
N ALA A 713 -5.07 -5.39 21.71
CA ALA A 713 -3.95 -6.13 22.31
C ALA A 713 -4.16 -7.65 22.27
N LEU A 714 -5.39 -8.13 22.51
CA LEU A 714 -5.72 -9.55 22.36
C LEU A 714 -5.64 -10.01 20.90
N GLY A 715 -6.19 -9.23 19.97
CA GLY A 715 -6.11 -9.51 18.54
C GLY A 715 -4.67 -9.57 18.05
N LEU A 716 -3.85 -8.60 18.48
CA LEU A 716 -2.41 -8.55 18.27
C LEU A 716 -1.72 -9.83 18.77
N SER A 717 -1.96 -10.24 20.02
CA SER A 717 -1.39 -11.49 20.55
C SER A 717 -1.79 -12.72 19.75
N ILE A 718 -3.07 -12.86 19.38
CA ILE A 718 -3.55 -14.02 18.60
C ILE A 718 -2.92 -14.03 17.21
N SER A 719 -2.78 -12.87 16.57
CA SER A 719 -2.13 -12.78 15.25
C SER A 719 -0.64 -13.15 15.29
N MET A 720 0.07 -12.78 16.37
CA MET A 720 1.46 -13.19 16.58
C MET A 720 1.56 -14.70 16.84
N LEU A 721 0.62 -15.29 17.59
CA LEU A 721 0.57 -16.74 17.78
C LEU A 721 0.25 -17.49 16.48
N SER A 722 -0.58 -16.93 15.59
CA SER A 722 -0.83 -17.48 14.26
C SER A 722 0.44 -17.50 13.41
N TYR A 723 1.23 -16.42 13.47
CA TYR A 723 2.54 -16.35 12.79
C TYR A 723 3.50 -17.42 13.33
N VAL A 724 3.61 -17.52 14.66
CA VAL A 724 4.44 -18.55 15.33
C VAL A 724 3.96 -19.97 14.98
N ALA A 725 2.65 -20.21 14.94
CA ALA A 725 2.10 -21.52 14.57
C ALA A 725 2.49 -21.92 13.15
N GLY A 726 2.53 -20.96 12.21
CA GLY A 726 3.07 -21.18 10.88
C GLY A 726 4.55 -21.59 10.90
N LEU A 727 5.41 -20.84 11.62
CA LEU A 727 6.83 -21.19 11.76
C LEU A 727 7.05 -22.56 12.41
N VAL A 728 6.29 -22.89 13.45
CA VAL A 728 6.32 -24.22 14.09
C VAL A 728 5.84 -25.29 13.11
N GLY A 729 4.86 -24.98 12.26
CA GLY A 729 4.40 -25.87 11.20
C GLY A 729 5.51 -26.25 10.22
N ILE A 730 6.35 -25.28 9.83
CA ILE A 730 7.54 -25.53 8.99
C ILE A 730 8.49 -26.51 9.69
N ALA A 731 8.77 -26.29 10.97
CA ALA A 731 9.74 -27.10 11.72
C ALA A 731 9.23 -28.51 12.07
N VAL A 732 7.94 -28.65 12.39
CA VAL A 732 7.35 -29.92 12.87
C VAL A 732 6.88 -30.79 11.71
N PHE A 733 6.42 -30.19 10.62
CA PHE A 733 5.86 -30.91 9.47
C PHE A 733 6.56 -30.54 8.15
N PRO A 734 7.89 -30.73 8.03
CA PRO A 734 8.64 -30.33 6.84
C PRO A 734 8.14 -31.02 5.56
N GLU A 735 7.86 -32.33 5.62
CA GLU A 735 7.32 -33.09 4.46
C GLU A 735 5.98 -32.52 3.98
N PHE A 736 5.10 -32.14 4.91
CA PHE A 736 3.83 -31.52 4.56
C PHE A 736 4.03 -30.10 4.02
N PHE A 737 4.88 -29.29 4.66
CA PHE A 737 5.20 -27.93 4.25
C PHE A 737 5.69 -27.85 2.81
N TYR A 738 6.50 -28.81 2.39
CA TYR A 738 7.04 -28.86 1.03
C TYR A 738 6.05 -29.37 -0.04
N SER A 739 4.83 -29.74 0.35
CA SER A 739 3.74 -29.96 -0.61
C SER A 739 3.04 -28.64 -1.00
N PRO A 740 2.44 -28.51 -2.20
CA PRO A 740 1.70 -27.30 -2.58
C PRO A 740 0.60 -26.91 -1.59
N THR A 741 -0.10 -27.90 -1.02
CA THR A 741 -1.16 -27.71 -0.03
C THR A 741 -0.59 -27.21 1.30
N GLY A 742 0.46 -27.87 1.81
CA GLY A 742 1.06 -27.49 3.09
C GLY A 742 1.77 -26.14 3.02
N TRP A 743 2.46 -25.85 1.92
CA TRP A 743 3.04 -24.53 1.64
C TRP A 743 1.96 -23.45 1.72
N THR A 744 0.87 -23.64 0.97
CA THR A 744 -0.23 -22.67 0.93
C THR A 744 -0.80 -22.43 2.32
N LEU A 745 -1.07 -23.50 3.09
CA LEU A 745 -1.67 -23.41 4.41
C LEU A 745 -0.73 -22.76 5.44
N ILE A 746 0.53 -23.20 5.50
CA ILE A 746 1.50 -22.72 6.48
C ILE A 746 1.87 -21.25 6.21
N TRP A 747 2.18 -20.90 4.96
CA TRP A 747 2.43 -19.49 4.63
C TRP A 747 1.18 -18.63 4.81
N SER A 748 -0.03 -19.17 4.60
CA SER A 748 -1.25 -18.42 4.89
C SER A 748 -1.34 -18.07 6.38
N CYS A 749 -0.99 -18.98 7.28
CA CYS A 749 -0.92 -18.70 8.72
C CYS A 749 0.08 -17.58 9.06
N ILE A 750 1.25 -17.61 8.43
CA ILE A 750 2.32 -16.60 8.62
C ILE A 750 1.87 -15.24 8.10
N VAL A 751 1.47 -15.18 6.82
CA VAL A 751 1.12 -13.94 6.13
C VAL A 751 -0.17 -13.33 6.70
N MET A 752 -1.19 -14.14 7.00
CA MET A 752 -2.41 -13.65 7.65
C MET A 752 -2.15 -13.19 9.08
N GLY A 753 -1.30 -13.91 9.82
CA GLY A 753 -0.83 -13.46 11.14
C GLY A 753 -0.20 -12.08 11.05
N ARG A 754 0.78 -11.89 10.15
CA ARG A 754 1.44 -10.60 9.91
C ARG A 754 0.46 -9.49 9.48
N SER A 755 -0.53 -9.81 8.65
CA SER A 755 -1.52 -8.86 8.13
C SER A 755 -2.52 -8.41 9.19
N LEU A 756 -3.06 -9.36 9.97
CA LEU A 756 -3.95 -9.08 11.10
C LEU A 756 -3.26 -8.26 12.17
N ASP A 757 -2.01 -8.60 12.46
CA ASP A 757 -1.17 -7.89 13.41
C ASP A 757 -1.08 -6.38 13.05
N SER A 758 -0.73 -6.04 11.80
CA SER A 758 -0.75 -4.66 11.30
C SER A 758 -2.10 -3.97 11.51
N VAL A 759 -3.21 -4.63 11.19
CA VAL A 759 -4.56 -4.07 11.37
C VAL A 759 -4.82 -3.76 12.85
N PHE A 760 -4.50 -4.68 13.77
CA PHE A 760 -4.74 -4.48 15.20
C PHE A 760 -3.86 -3.38 15.80
N ARG A 761 -2.58 -3.29 15.42
CA ARG A 761 -1.68 -2.18 15.82
C ARG A 761 -2.26 -0.83 15.41
N VAL A 762 -2.70 -0.71 14.16
CA VAL A 762 -3.26 0.55 13.64
C VAL A 762 -4.56 0.92 14.35
N LEU A 763 -5.48 -0.04 14.52
CA LEU A 763 -6.75 0.18 15.22
C LEU A 763 -6.57 0.57 16.70
N MET A 764 -5.50 0.10 17.34
CA MET A 764 -5.16 0.46 18.71
C MET A 764 -5.01 1.97 18.89
N PHE A 765 -4.36 2.62 17.93
CA PHE A 765 -4.09 4.06 17.93
C PHE A 765 -5.17 4.91 17.28
N MET A 766 -6.32 4.32 16.94
CA MET A 766 -7.46 5.06 16.43
C MET A 766 -7.75 6.26 17.35
N PRO A 767 -7.66 7.50 16.86
CA PRO A 767 -7.81 8.69 17.70
C PRO A 767 -9.22 8.78 18.30
N ARG A 768 -9.33 9.11 19.60
CA ARG A 768 -10.63 9.33 20.27
C ARG A 768 -11.37 10.49 19.62
N LEU A 769 -12.58 10.30 19.12
CA LEU A 769 -13.47 11.40 18.75
C LEU A 769 -14.06 12.02 20.03
N THR A 770 -13.26 12.77 20.80
CA THR A 770 -13.80 13.55 21.91
C THR A 770 -14.48 14.79 21.33
N TRP A 771 -15.81 14.74 21.36
CA TRP A 771 -16.71 15.84 21.08
C TRP A 771 -16.49 16.90 22.15
N HIS A 772 -16.04 18.09 21.78
CA HIS A 772 -16.37 19.26 22.58
C HIS A 772 -17.86 19.51 22.38
N THR A 773 -18.68 18.84 23.19
CA THR A 773 -19.91 19.47 23.64
C THR A 773 -19.46 20.79 24.22
N GLY A 774 -19.83 21.89 23.57
CA GLY A 774 -19.72 23.20 24.18
C GLY A 774 -20.49 23.12 25.48
N SER A 775 -19.76 23.00 26.59
CA SER A 775 -20.25 23.54 27.84
C SER A 775 -20.41 25.03 27.58
N HIS A 776 -21.61 25.42 27.13
CA HIS A 776 -22.15 26.69 27.52
C HIS A 776 -22.09 26.70 29.05
N VAL A 777 -20.98 27.20 29.58
CA VAL A 777 -21.03 27.95 30.82
C VAL A 777 -22.06 29.02 30.50
N ARG A 778 -23.31 28.81 30.93
CA ARG A 778 -24.25 29.90 31.13
C ARG A 778 -23.49 30.85 32.05
N SER A 779 -22.91 31.91 31.48
CA SER A 779 -22.76 33.12 32.26
C SER A 779 -24.19 33.49 32.59
N THR A 780 -24.61 33.17 33.81
CA THR A 780 -25.71 33.86 34.44
C THR A 780 -25.34 35.34 34.37
N LYS A 781 -25.92 36.04 33.40
CA LYS A 781 -26.18 37.46 33.53
C LYS A 781 -26.99 37.58 34.82
N SER A 782 -26.32 37.89 35.92
CA SER A 782 -27.00 38.50 37.05
C SER A 782 -27.29 39.93 36.62
N ASP A 783 -28.57 40.22 36.46
CA ASP A 783 -29.09 41.56 36.25
C ASP A 783 -28.48 42.54 37.25
N GLY A 784 -28.21 43.74 36.76
CA GLY A 784 -27.63 44.81 37.55
C GLY A 784 -28.53 45.23 38.72
N LYS A 785 -27.90 45.50 39.85
CA LYS A 785 -28.25 46.65 40.68
C LYS A 785 -26.97 47.40 41.05
N PRO A 786 -26.95 48.74 40.93
CA PRO A 786 -25.86 49.58 41.40
C PRO A 786 -26.02 49.85 42.91
N TRP A 787 -25.13 50.66 43.47
CA TRP A 787 -24.88 50.99 44.90
C TRP A 787 -23.81 50.08 45.51
N GLY A 788 -22.76 50.55 46.16
CA GLY A 788 -22.39 51.87 46.65
C GLY A 788 -21.20 51.66 47.59
N THR A 789 -20.35 52.67 47.70
CA THR A 789 -19.22 52.82 48.62
C THR A 789 -19.49 52.37 50.07
N THR A 790 -18.52 51.67 50.70
CA THR A 790 -17.88 51.89 52.03
C THR A 790 -17.25 50.58 52.55
N ARG A 791 -15.93 50.54 52.75
CA ARG A 791 -15.17 50.61 54.03
C ARG A 791 -15.31 49.42 55.00
N ASP A 792 -14.14 48.85 55.27
CA ASP A 792 -13.59 48.36 56.56
C ASP A 792 -14.08 47.08 57.26
N ALA A 793 -13.08 46.49 57.95
CA ALA A 793 -13.06 45.45 58.99
C ALA A 793 -13.01 43.97 58.52
N LYS A 794 -11.87 43.25 58.65
CA LYS A 794 -11.20 42.63 59.83
C LYS A 794 -11.90 41.36 60.37
N ALA A 795 -11.03 40.41 60.77
CA ALA A 795 -11.23 39.21 61.61
C ALA A 795 -11.67 37.93 60.86
N SER A 796 -10.79 36.91 60.76
CA SER A 796 -10.67 35.70 61.63
C SER A 796 -11.83 34.72 61.35
N GLU A 797 -11.67 33.40 61.19
CA GLU A 797 -10.86 32.40 61.90
C GLU A 797 -10.97 31.04 61.15
N THR A 798 -9.95 30.20 61.35
CA THR A 798 -9.88 28.71 61.33
C THR A 798 -11.18 27.89 61.17
N VAL A 799 -11.22 26.75 60.45
CA VAL A 799 -10.42 25.51 60.53
C VAL A 799 -10.30 24.86 59.16
#